data_AF-A0A291QBZ8-F1
#
_entry.id   AF-A0A291QBZ8-F1
#
_cell.length_a   1.000
_cell.length_b   1.000
_cell.length_c   1.000
_cell.angle_alpha   90.00
_cell.angle_beta   90.00
_cell.angle_gamma   90.00
#
_symmetry.space_group_name_H-M   'P 1'
#
loop_
_entity.id
_entity.type
_entity.pdbx_description
1 polymer ?
#
loop_
_entity_poly.entity_id
_entity_poly.type
_entity_poly.pdbx_seq_one_letter_code
_entity_poly.pdbx_strand_id
1 'polypeptide(L)'
;MFLSDLAGLCGAQDSWVGLVSDSQGVREVRTPKANYVIPEMRAARVSDPVTPSLILITAPAAVGKTTAARYLSHTLKAPVLDLSTLHVGSNTLEGALWKAMGAGPSGRFVEQMKAGRATLIIDALDEAEIRSGQANFQAFLRGVAETAADMSGKPAMIMLSRAESARSLTDLFNERSIQYSHFEILPFGRDQAASYLDDRMVEVYSASGKDAVHRRFATPYERARDTLFTLLSSVISDVSSDIWNNPSIRDFLGYAPVLDVAAEFLAVDNFTTLHREFSSSGAAEGTAHWHLVAQVIDHLLIREQNKFVTQFAKTAEFESVGDRRLSLALYTPEEQCTRLLDYVEKVSTPVELPAHLPERLRDAYEVAVNSQLVNHPFLRGSEWFNVIFRDYVTARSLASVTVVGDSGASIRSRLLSSEWKHSPMFAYFTHALTRVEGAPVSTCHSELFGALYESFKSMCVAGDTLHFTAGKTGNRLYSGFAVTSKHQGNVSLTMGPLTFTSFEGNLSLTFPRELSNAEIYEVPEVMLGGEGSSFKFGPSVYIACQDLLVTAKDVQVFGTGDSGETPVLLNVSNLISDNVKIRVESTHLHILCDELSYPWTQYQKKLNPSALHSGAREASALYLEMRRIVLRFKDAKKGQAALYQPFVDNLIIGENRRARTALDFLADIGCVEQRNSMYLLDLAEFAKLGISRPQLRELEFSPAVASLSQRLFEFASQRE
;
A
#
# COMPACT_ATOMS: atom_id res chain seq x y z
N MET A 1 19.95 -5.06 22.44
CA MET A 1 20.20 -4.07 23.50
C MET A 1 18.87 -3.42 23.82
N PHE A 2 18.56 -3.19 25.09
CA PHE A 2 17.40 -2.42 25.53
C PHE A 2 17.80 -0.99 25.87
N LEU A 3 16.84 -0.06 25.86
CA LEU A 3 17.07 1.33 26.30
C LEU A 3 17.62 1.42 27.74
N SER A 4 17.30 0.44 28.60
CA SER A 4 17.86 0.31 29.95
C SER A 4 19.38 0.15 29.97
N ASP A 5 19.94 -0.57 29.01
CA ASP A 5 21.38 -0.84 28.95
C ASP A 5 22.16 0.46 28.64
N LEU A 6 21.56 1.33 27.83
CA LEU A 6 22.13 2.62 27.44
C LEU A 6 22.17 3.61 28.61
N ALA A 7 21.16 3.59 29.50
CA ALA A 7 21.18 4.39 30.72
C ALA A 7 22.41 4.06 31.60
N GLY A 8 22.87 2.81 31.59
CA GLY A 8 24.09 2.40 32.30
C GLY A 8 25.39 3.03 31.78
N LEU A 9 25.39 3.53 30.55
CA LEU A 9 26.56 4.18 29.93
C LEU A 9 26.75 5.63 30.41
N CYS A 10 25.67 6.30 30.83
CA CYS A 10 25.68 7.71 31.22
C CYS A 10 26.15 7.95 32.67
N GLY A 11 26.53 9.18 32.96
CA GLY A 11 26.82 9.63 34.32
C GLY A 11 25.53 9.85 35.10
N ALA A 12 25.34 9.11 36.21
CA ALA A 12 24.28 9.39 37.17
C ALA A 12 24.67 10.60 38.01
N GLN A 13 23.70 11.45 38.35
CA GLN A 13 23.98 12.71 39.00
C GLN A 13 24.20 12.55 40.51
N ASP A 14 25.42 12.83 40.98
CA ASP A 14 25.84 12.58 42.37
C ASP A 14 25.14 13.50 43.41
N SER A 15 24.62 14.67 43.01
CA SER A 15 24.08 15.70 43.92
C SER A 15 23.00 16.60 43.28
N TRP A 16 21.99 16.00 42.65
CA TRP A 16 20.88 16.75 42.03
C TRP A 16 19.92 17.32 43.09
N VAL A 17 19.64 18.62 43.02
CA VAL A 17 18.76 19.36 43.97
C VAL A 17 17.34 19.55 43.39
N GLY A 18 17.07 19.03 42.19
CA GLY A 18 15.81 19.25 41.47
C GLY A 18 15.78 20.59 40.73
N LEU A 19 14.80 20.73 39.82
CA LEU A 19 14.53 22.01 39.16
C LEU A 19 13.88 23.01 40.13
N VAL A 20 14.22 24.29 40.00
CA VAL A 20 13.57 25.38 40.76
C VAL A 20 12.15 25.61 40.24
N SER A 21 11.91 25.37 38.96
CA SER A 21 10.58 25.33 38.35
C SER A 21 10.59 24.47 37.08
N ASP A 22 9.48 23.76 36.82
CA ASP A 22 9.19 23.19 35.50
C ASP A 22 8.68 24.29 34.55
N SER A 23 9.50 25.33 34.35
CA SER A 23 9.17 26.45 33.47
C SER A 23 10.12 26.52 32.29
N GLN A 24 9.61 27.04 31.16
CA GLN A 24 10.43 27.40 29.99
C GLN A 24 11.13 26.19 29.35
N GLY A 25 10.40 25.10 29.15
CA GLY A 25 10.83 23.97 28.34
C GLY A 25 11.85 23.03 28.97
N VAL A 26 12.23 23.23 30.24
CA VAL A 26 13.01 22.23 31.00
C VAL A 26 12.09 21.57 32.01
N ARG A 27 12.08 20.24 32.05
CA ARG A 27 11.25 19.45 32.96
C ARG A 27 12.02 18.29 33.57
N GLU A 28 11.58 17.86 34.74
CA GLU A 28 12.10 16.68 35.42
C GLU A 28 10.99 15.64 35.61
N VAL A 29 11.24 14.40 35.20
CA VAL A 29 10.27 13.30 35.40
C VAL A 29 10.53 12.62 36.74
N ARG A 30 9.78 13.04 37.76
CA ARG A 30 9.91 12.52 39.14
C ARG A 30 9.19 11.20 39.36
N THR A 31 8.12 10.94 38.61
CA THR A 31 7.35 9.70 38.68
C THR A 31 7.43 8.98 37.34
N PRO A 32 7.82 7.70 37.32
CA PRO A 32 7.87 6.94 36.07
C PRO A 32 6.44 6.68 35.59
N LYS A 33 6.25 6.57 34.27
CA LYS A 33 5.02 5.99 33.74
C LYS A 33 4.97 4.55 34.25
N ALA A 34 3.94 4.21 35.03
CA ALA A 34 3.87 2.97 35.79
C ALA A 34 4.15 1.72 34.94
N ASN A 35 3.75 1.75 33.66
CA ASN A 35 3.92 0.64 32.73
C ASN A 35 4.55 1.14 31.41
N TYR A 36 5.84 1.49 31.43
CA TYR A 36 6.58 1.79 30.21
C TYR A 36 7.19 0.51 29.62
N VAL A 37 6.75 0.15 28.41
CA VAL A 37 7.37 -0.94 27.65
C VAL A 37 8.71 -0.47 27.09
N ILE A 38 9.81 -1.01 27.63
CA ILE A 38 11.17 -0.66 27.22
C ILE A 38 11.42 -1.23 25.82
N PRO A 39 11.67 -0.40 24.79
CA PRO A 39 11.88 -0.88 23.43
C PRO A 39 13.27 -1.49 23.24
N GLU A 40 13.38 -2.34 22.23
CA GLU A 40 14.67 -2.80 21.71
C GLU A 40 15.36 -1.68 20.91
N MET A 41 16.68 -1.71 20.90
CA MET A 41 17.50 -0.79 20.13
C MET A 41 18.60 -1.51 19.35
N ARG A 42 18.98 -0.90 18.23
CA ARG A 42 20.15 -1.27 17.43
C ARG A 42 21.16 -0.13 17.43
N ALA A 43 22.44 -0.44 17.55
CA ALA A 43 23.51 0.54 17.33
C ALA A 43 23.67 0.80 15.83
N ALA A 44 23.46 2.04 15.39
CA ALA A 44 23.73 2.49 14.03
C ALA A 44 25.20 2.95 13.89
N ARG A 45 25.77 3.53 14.96
CA ARG A 45 27.20 3.88 15.07
C ARG A 45 27.65 3.75 16.52
N VAL A 46 28.80 3.12 16.74
CA VAL A 46 29.49 3.11 18.04
C VAL A 46 30.80 3.87 17.84
N SER A 47 31.07 4.87 18.69
CA SER A 47 32.31 5.65 18.60
C SER A 47 33.51 4.90 19.19
N ASP A 48 34.71 5.24 18.73
CA ASP A 48 36.00 4.91 19.34
C ASP A 48 36.75 6.25 19.58
N PRO A 49 37.13 6.65 20.81
CA PRO A 49 37.14 5.89 22.07
C PRO A 49 35.76 5.59 22.67
N VAL A 50 35.73 4.60 23.58
CA VAL A 50 34.55 3.93 24.18
C VAL A 50 33.59 4.87 24.94
N THR A 51 33.98 6.12 25.20
CA THR A 51 33.17 7.08 25.97
C THR A 51 32.86 8.33 25.14
N PRO A 52 31.80 8.32 24.30
CA PRO A 52 31.40 9.50 23.54
C PRO A 52 30.89 10.60 24.47
N SER A 53 30.98 11.86 24.05
CA SER A 53 30.33 12.97 24.78
C SER A 53 28.82 12.98 24.57
N LEU A 54 28.35 12.47 23.43
CA LEU A 54 26.96 12.55 22.99
C LEU A 54 26.38 11.19 22.58
N ILE A 55 25.13 10.95 22.96
CA ILE A 55 24.32 9.85 22.45
C ILE A 55 23.18 10.42 21.61
N LEU A 56 23.13 10.01 20.35
CA LEU A 56 22.00 10.27 19.46
C LEU A 56 21.08 9.04 19.46
N ILE A 57 19.82 9.24 19.80
CA ILE A 57 18.77 8.22 19.72
C ILE A 57 17.80 8.63 18.62
N THR A 58 17.79 7.87 17.54
CA THR A 58 16.77 8.02 16.49
C THR A 58 15.67 7.01 16.68
N ALA A 59 14.50 7.37 16.18
CA ALA A 59 13.41 6.44 16.06
C ALA A 59 12.58 6.81 14.83
N PRO A 60 11.97 5.83 14.14
CA PRO A 60 10.83 6.10 13.26
C PRO A 60 9.80 6.99 13.99
N ALA A 61 9.02 7.80 13.29
CA ALA A 61 8.16 8.75 14.00
C ALA A 61 7.18 7.98 14.92
N ALA A 62 6.89 8.53 16.10
CA ALA A 62 5.91 7.99 17.04
C ALA A 62 6.09 6.55 17.59
N VAL A 63 7.26 5.92 17.50
CA VAL A 63 7.65 4.76 18.37
C VAL A 63 8.03 5.17 19.80
N GLY A 64 7.58 6.34 20.26
CA GLY A 64 7.69 6.73 21.67
C GLY A 64 8.97 7.47 22.09
N LYS A 65 9.61 8.27 21.22
CA LYS A 65 10.78 9.11 21.58
C LYS A 65 10.57 9.89 22.88
N THR A 66 9.51 10.69 22.97
CA THR A 66 9.20 11.46 24.18
C THR A 66 8.97 10.57 25.41
N THR A 67 8.41 9.38 25.23
CA THR A 67 8.25 8.42 26.32
C THR A 67 9.60 7.83 26.75
N ALA A 68 10.50 7.55 25.80
CA ALA A 68 11.88 7.16 26.05
C ALA A 68 12.67 8.27 26.78
N ALA A 69 12.51 9.52 26.38
CA ALA A 69 13.10 10.67 27.06
C ALA A 69 12.63 10.78 28.52
N ARG A 70 11.33 10.56 28.77
CA ARG A 70 10.77 10.53 30.14
C ARG A 70 11.31 9.37 30.97
N TYR A 71 11.42 8.18 30.38
CA TYR A 71 12.01 7.01 31.02
C TYR A 71 13.48 7.25 31.40
N LEU A 72 14.27 7.79 30.48
CA LEU A 72 15.67 8.14 30.71
C LEU A 72 15.81 9.23 31.78
N SER A 73 14.96 10.25 31.75
CA SER A 73 14.95 11.33 32.75
C SER A 73 14.75 10.79 34.16
N HIS A 74 13.76 9.91 34.35
CA HIS A 74 13.52 9.28 35.62
C HIS A 74 14.68 8.37 36.05
N THR A 75 15.18 7.54 35.13
CA THR A 75 16.24 6.55 35.43
C THR A 75 17.58 7.19 35.76
N LEU A 76 17.95 8.25 35.02
CA LEU A 76 19.22 8.97 35.17
C LEU A 76 19.13 10.14 36.16
N LYS A 77 17.91 10.48 36.62
CA LYS A 77 17.62 11.73 37.34
C LYS A 77 18.10 12.96 36.57
N ALA A 78 17.85 12.95 35.26
CA ALA A 78 18.34 13.96 34.33
C ALA A 78 17.21 14.91 33.89
N PRO A 79 17.46 16.23 33.76
CA PRO A 79 16.49 17.14 33.17
C PRO A 79 16.28 16.86 31.68
N VAL A 80 15.04 17.08 31.22
CA VAL A 80 14.66 17.04 29.80
C VAL A 80 14.43 18.46 29.32
N LEU A 81 15.19 18.87 28.30
CA LEU A 81 14.90 20.03 27.48
C LEU A 81 13.89 19.63 26.40
N ASP A 82 12.62 19.95 26.65
CA ASP A 82 11.47 19.73 25.76
C ASP A 82 11.29 20.90 24.79
N LEU A 83 11.82 20.74 23.59
CA LEU A 83 11.80 21.78 22.57
C LEU A 83 10.40 21.97 21.95
N SER A 84 9.46 21.06 22.18
CA SER A 84 8.06 21.19 21.72
C SER A 84 7.33 22.36 22.37
N THR A 85 7.95 23.09 23.30
CA THR A 85 7.38 24.29 23.96
C THR A 85 8.23 25.56 23.80
N LEU A 86 9.41 25.46 23.19
CA LEU A 86 10.35 26.57 23.01
C LEU A 86 10.41 27.05 21.56
N HIS A 87 10.61 28.36 21.38
CA HIS A 87 11.22 28.91 20.17
C HIS A 87 12.74 28.84 20.38
N VAL A 88 13.43 28.10 19.53
CA VAL A 88 14.88 27.88 19.65
C VAL A 88 15.64 28.90 18.80
N GLY A 89 16.92 29.09 19.12
CA GLY A 89 17.84 30.04 18.50
C GLY A 89 19.18 30.05 19.23
N SER A 90 20.05 31.03 18.93
CA SER A 90 21.30 31.22 19.68
C SER A 90 21.04 31.39 21.19
N ASN A 91 21.91 30.79 22.02
CA ASN A 91 21.86 30.87 23.49
C ASN A 91 20.60 30.27 24.15
N THR A 92 19.79 29.49 23.42
CA THR A 92 18.55 28.91 23.97
C THR A 92 18.84 27.88 25.06
N LEU A 93 19.88 27.06 24.87
CA LEU A 93 20.25 26.02 25.83
C LEU A 93 20.63 26.64 27.18
N GLU A 94 21.57 27.58 27.17
CA GLU A 94 22.05 28.29 28.35
C GLU A 94 20.92 29.07 29.02
N GLY A 95 20.09 29.76 28.21
CA GLY A 95 18.94 30.52 28.70
C GLY A 95 17.89 29.63 29.36
N ALA A 96 17.57 28.48 28.78
CA ALA A 96 16.60 27.53 29.32
C ALA A 96 17.09 26.92 30.65
N LEU A 97 18.35 26.46 30.70
CA LEU A 97 18.95 25.91 31.90
C LEU A 97 19.04 26.97 33.02
N TRP A 98 19.43 28.20 32.67
CA TRP A 98 19.49 29.32 33.62
C TRP A 98 18.12 29.64 34.22
N LYS A 99 17.06 29.69 33.41
CA LYS A 99 15.70 29.94 33.90
C LYS A 99 15.16 28.81 34.78
N ALA A 100 15.45 27.56 34.43
CA ALA A 100 14.92 26.40 35.12
C ALA A 100 15.63 26.08 36.46
N MET A 101 16.95 26.33 36.53
CA MET A 101 17.78 25.99 37.69
C MET A 101 18.29 27.22 38.48
N GLY A 102 18.24 28.41 37.90
CA GLY A 102 18.88 29.63 38.44
C GLY A 102 20.38 29.70 38.14
N ALA A 103 20.96 30.91 38.23
CA ALA A 103 22.31 31.21 37.76
C ALA A 103 23.44 30.36 38.37
N GLY A 104 23.42 30.16 39.69
CA GLY A 104 24.46 29.38 40.39
C GLY A 104 24.37 27.89 40.08
N PRO A 105 23.19 27.25 40.29
CA PRO A 105 23.00 25.83 39.99
C PRO A 105 23.18 25.49 38.51
N SER A 106 22.76 26.35 37.56
CA SER A 106 22.94 26.10 36.13
C SER A 106 24.41 26.02 35.72
N GLY A 107 25.27 26.91 36.24
CA GLY A 107 26.72 26.86 35.99
C GLY A 107 27.35 25.57 36.52
N ARG A 108 26.98 25.16 37.74
CA ARG A 108 27.45 23.87 38.31
C ARG A 108 26.98 22.66 37.50
N PHE A 109 25.75 22.69 36.98
CA PHE A 109 25.22 21.62 36.15
C PHE A 109 26.03 21.46 34.86
N VAL A 110 26.33 22.56 34.16
CA VAL A 110 27.16 22.54 32.95
C VAL A 110 28.56 22.00 33.24
N GLU A 111 29.19 22.39 34.35
CA GLU A 111 30.48 21.82 34.78
C GLU A 111 30.40 20.32 35.10
N GLN A 112 29.30 19.88 35.72
CA GLN A 112 29.06 18.44 35.95
C GLN A 112 28.87 17.68 34.63
N MET A 113 28.20 18.26 33.63
CA MET A 113 28.09 17.68 32.29
C MET A 113 29.45 17.57 31.61
N LYS A 114 30.26 18.64 31.63
CA LYS A 114 31.62 18.63 31.05
C LYS A 114 32.54 17.56 31.66
N ALA A 115 32.32 17.23 32.93
CA ALA A 115 33.04 16.19 33.66
C ALA A 115 32.40 14.78 33.58
N GLY A 116 31.32 14.59 32.80
CA GLY A 116 30.64 13.29 32.66
C GLY A 116 29.90 12.81 33.92
N ARG A 117 29.51 13.74 34.82
CA ARG A 117 28.83 13.48 36.10
C ARG A 117 27.36 13.94 36.12
N ALA A 118 26.87 14.51 35.03
CA ALA A 118 25.47 14.86 34.84
C ALA A 118 25.07 14.60 33.39
N THR A 119 23.79 14.33 33.17
CA THR A 119 23.23 14.08 31.84
C THR A 119 22.13 15.09 31.54
N LEU A 120 22.08 15.62 30.32
CA LEU A 120 20.97 16.39 29.78
C LEU A 120 20.30 15.60 28.66
N ILE A 121 18.97 15.57 28.67
CA ILE A 121 18.17 14.94 27.60
C ILE A 121 17.52 16.05 26.76
N ILE A 122 17.67 16.00 25.44
CA ILE A 122 17.05 16.94 24.49
C ILE A 122 16.05 16.16 23.64
N ASP A 123 14.80 16.62 23.60
CA ASP A 123 13.68 15.97 22.88
C ASP A 123 12.91 16.98 22.01
N ALA A 124 12.12 16.47 21.07
CA ALA A 124 11.22 17.24 20.19
C ALA A 124 11.93 18.22 19.23
N LEU A 125 13.03 17.78 18.63
CA LEU A 125 13.80 18.56 17.65
C LEU A 125 12.97 18.93 16.41
N ASP A 126 12.17 17.99 15.90
CA ASP A 126 11.34 18.19 14.71
C ASP A 126 10.25 19.25 14.93
N GLU A 127 9.60 19.25 16.09
CA GLU A 127 8.61 20.28 16.42
C GLU A 127 9.23 21.68 16.61
N ALA A 128 10.48 21.73 17.08
CA ALA A 128 11.22 22.97 17.27
C ALA A 128 11.59 23.62 15.94
N GLU A 129 11.92 22.81 14.92
CA GLU A 129 12.28 23.27 13.58
C GLU A 129 11.11 23.98 12.89
N ILE A 130 9.90 23.38 12.93
CA ILE A 130 8.68 23.99 12.38
C ILE A 130 8.39 25.33 13.05
N ARG A 131 8.45 25.36 14.38
CA ARG A 131 8.09 26.55 15.15
C ARG A 131 9.09 27.70 14.96
N SER A 132 10.37 27.38 14.99
CA SER A 132 11.42 28.40 15.11
C SER A 132 11.99 28.83 13.76
N GLY A 133 11.72 28.05 12.71
CA GLY A 133 12.31 28.20 11.40
C GLY A 133 13.73 27.65 11.33
N GLN A 134 14.16 27.33 10.11
CA GLN A 134 15.41 26.60 9.84
C GLN A 134 16.67 27.35 10.33
N ALA A 135 16.75 28.68 10.12
CA ALA A 135 17.92 29.45 10.50
C ALA A 135 18.17 29.46 12.02
N ASN A 136 17.11 29.65 12.80
CA ASN A 136 17.19 29.65 14.26
C ASN A 136 17.43 28.24 14.81
N PHE A 137 16.80 27.22 14.20
CA PHE A 137 17.06 25.83 14.53
C PHE A 137 18.54 25.46 14.32
N GLN A 138 19.13 25.84 13.18
CA GLN A 138 20.56 25.64 12.91
C GLN A 138 21.48 26.43 13.85
N ALA A 139 21.07 27.61 14.31
CA ALA A 139 21.81 28.35 15.33
C ALA A 139 21.79 27.63 16.69
N PHE A 140 20.64 27.06 17.07
CA PHE A 140 20.51 26.24 18.26
C PHE A 140 21.38 24.98 18.20
N LEU A 141 21.34 24.23 17.10
CA LEU A 141 22.16 23.02 16.92
C LEU A 141 23.67 23.32 17.03
N ARG A 142 24.11 24.47 16.52
CA ARG A 142 25.50 24.91 16.67
C ARG A 142 25.90 25.14 18.14
N GLY A 143 25.04 25.77 18.94
CA GLY A 143 25.29 25.94 20.38
C GLY A 143 25.32 24.62 21.15
N VAL A 144 24.47 23.67 20.76
CA VAL A 144 24.50 22.29 21.31
C VAL A 144 25.83 21.61 20.98
N ALA A 145 26.27 21.69 19.72
CA ALA A 145 27.53 21.13 19.26
C ALA A 145 28.75 21.74 19.99
N GLU A 146 28.75 23.06 20.20
CA GLU A 146 29.79 23.77 20.98
C GLU A 146 29.85 23.27 22.42
N THR A 147 28.69 23.10 23.06
CA THR A 147 28.63 22.55 24.42
C THR A 147 29.14 21.10 24.47
N ALA A 148 28.81 20.28 23.46
CA ALA A 148 29.21 18.87 23.38
C ALA A 148 30.70 18.66 23.09
N ALA A 149 31.35 19.59 22.39
CA ALA A 149 32.79 19.54 22.10
C ALA A 149 33.66 19.71 23.35
N ASP A 150 33.15 20.42 24.36
CA ASP A 150 33.84 20.68 25.63
C ASP A 150 33.69 19.55 26.67
N MET A 151 33.02 18.44 26.34
CA MET A 151 32.72 17.36 27.28
C MET A 151 33.78 16.27 27.26
N SER A 152 34.07 15.71 28.44
CA SER A 152 35.01 14.60 28.62
C SER A 152 34.45 13.54 29.58
N GLY A 153 34.82 12.28 29.37
CA GLY A 153 34.36 11.16 30.20
C GLY A 153 33.06 10.54 29.69
N LYS A 154 32.15 10.16 30.60
CA LYS A 154 30.88 9.51 30.23
C LYS A 154 29.99 10.41 29.38
N PRO A 155 29.12 9.85 28.52
CA PRO A 155 28.17 10.64 27.76
C PRO A 155 27.28 11.49 28.66
N ALA A 156 27.28 12.79 28.43
CA ALA A 156 26.59 13.78 29.24
C ALA A 156 25.41 14.43 28.50
N MET A 157 25.20 14.11 27.22
CA MET A 157 24.07 14.59 26.45
C MET A 157 23.41 13.46 25.66
N ILE A 158 22.08 13.36 25.77
CA ILE A 158 21.26 12.45 24.99
C ILE A 158 20.31 13.27 24.12
N MET A 159 20.39 13.11 22.81
CA MET A 159 19.50 13.78 21.87
C MET A 159 18.55 12.79 21.22
N LEU A 160 17.25 13.09 21.26
CA LEU A 160 16.23 12.30 20.59
C LEU A 160 15.75 13.03 19.34
N SER A 161 15.87 12.36 18.19
CA SER A 161 15.59 12.94 16.88
C SER A 161 14.84 11.97 15.97
N ARG A 162 14.15 12.48 14.95
CA ARG A 162 13.71 11.65 13.81
C ARG A 162 14.90 11.34 12.91
N ALA A 163 14.76 10.31 12.08
CA ALA A 163 15.86 9.83 11.24
C ALA A 163 16.44 10.91 10.32
N GLU A 164 15.62 11.82 9.77
CA GLU A 164 16.12 12.86 8.87
C GLU A 164 16.79 14.02 9.61
N SER A 165 16.16 14.60 10.63
CA SER A 165 16.81 15.62 11.47
C SER A 165 18.11 15.10 12.10
N ALA A 166 18.22 13.79 12.32
CA ALA A 166 19.47 13.14 12.72
C ALA A 166 20.57 13.22 11.66
N ARG A 167 20.27 13.19 10.35
CA ARG A 167 21.31 13.34 9.31
C ARG A 167 22.00 14.70 9.41
N SER A 168 21.22 15.79 9.48
CA SER A 168 21.78 17.13 9.66
C SER A 168 22.57 17.27 10.96
N LEU A 169 22.13 16.61 12.04
CA LEU A 169 22.89 16.53 13.29
C LEU A 169 24.21 15.78 13.10
N THR A 170 24.19 14.62 12.45
CA THR A 170 25.38 13.81 12.22
C THR A 170 26.39 14.53 11.32
N ASP A 171 25.93 15.27 10.32
CA ASP A 171 26.79 16.08 9.44
C ASP A 171 27.49 17.17 10.27
N LEU A 172 26.72 17.92 11.08
CA LEU A 172 27.26 18.94 11.97
C LEU A 172 28.27 18.35 12.98
N PHE A 173 27.97 17.19 13.55
CA PHE A 173 28.88 16.50 14.49
C PHE A 173 30.16 16.05 13.80
N ASN A 174 30.07 15.52 12.58
CA ASN A 174 31.23 15.10 11.80
C ASN A 174 32.10 16.32 11.41
N GLU A 175 31.49 17.40 10.93
CA GLU A 175 32.18 18.66 10.58
C GLU A 175 32.97 19.24 11.76
N ARG A 176 32.40 19.14 12.97
CA ARG A 176 33.03 19.63 14.20
C ARG A 176 33.84 18.55 14.97
N SER A 177 34.01 17.37 14.38
CA SER A 177 34.74 16.24 15.00
C SER A 177 34.23 15.86 16.41
N ILE A 178 32.92 16.01 16.65
CA ILE A 178 32.27 15.65 17.91
C ILE A 178 32.11 14.13 17.98
N GLN A 179 32.51 13.54 19.10
CA GLN A 179 32.39 12.09 19.33
C GLN A 179 30.97 11.75 19.78
N TYR A 180 30.27 10.93 19.00
CA TYR A 180 28.93 10.49 19.32
C TYR A 180 28.71 9.00 19.00
N SER A 181 27.85 8.37 19.80
CA SER A 181 27.25 7.07 19.46
C SER A 181 25.81 7.26 19.04
N HIS A 182 25.36 6.48 18.05
CA HIS A 182 24.04 6.57 17.45
C HIS A 182 23.29 5.26 17.60
N PHE A 183 22.13 5.31 18.23
CA PHE A 183 21.23 4.18 18.43
C PHE A 183 19.88 4.44 17.77
N GLU A 184 19.25 3.39 17.30
CA GLU A 184 17.93 3.41 16.70
C GLU A 184 16.96 2.58 17.55
N ILE A 185 15.84 3.16 17.94
CA ILE A 185 14.71 2.46 18.58
C ILE A 185 14.00 1.63 17.51
N LEU A 186 13.89 0.32 17.77
CA LEU A 186 13.21 -0.62 16.89
C LEU A 186 11.71 -0.70 17.22
N PRO A 187 10.86 -1.03 16.24
CA PRO A 187 9.49 -1.45 16.48
C PRO A 187 9.41 -2.63 17.46
N PHE A 188 8.34 -2.66 18.25
CA PHE A 188 8.13 -3.67 19.29
C PHE A 188 8.11 -5.10 18.72
N GLY A 189 8.73 -6.04 19.43
CA GLY A 189 8.47 -7.47 19.21
C GLY A 189 7.09 -7.87 19.75
N ARG A 190 6.72 -9.14 19.57
CA ARG A 190 5.40 -9.67 19.98
C ARG A 190 5.03 -9.33 21.42
N ASP A 191 5.91 -9.68 22.36
CA ASP A 191 5.62 -9.55 23.80
C ASP A 191 5.55 -8.07 24.22
N GLN A 192 6.44 -7.25 23.64
CA GLN A 192 6.42 -5.80 23.84
C GLN A 192 5.13 -5.17 23.27
N ALA A 193 4.70 -5.59 22.08
CA ALA A 193 3.48 -5.10 21.44
C ALA A 193 2.22 -5.50 22.22
N ALA A 194 2.17 -6.74 22.70
CA ALA A 194 1.11 -7.24 23.57
C ALA A 194 1.03 -6.43 24.88
N SER A 195 2.16 -6.27 25.59
CA SER A 195 2.20 -5.47 26.82
C SER A 195 1.80 -4.01 26.57
N TYR A 196 2.23 -3.43 25.45
CA TYR A 196 1.90 -2.06 25.10
C TYR A 196 0.39 -1.89 24.86
N LEU A 197 -0.23 -2.82 24.14
CA LEU A 197 -1.68 -2.83 23.92
C LEU A 197 -2.45 -2.95 25.23
N ASP A 198 -2.04 -3.84 26.13
CA ASP A 198 -2.70 -4.05 27.41
C ASP A 198 -2.72 -2.74 28.24
N ASP A 199 -1.61 -2.01 28.25
CA ASP A 199 -1.53 -0.72 28.92
C ASP A 199 -2.35 0.36 28.21
N ARG A 200 -2.27 0.40 26.87
CA ARG A 200 -3.00 1.40 26.08
C ARG A 200 -4.51 1.22 26.20
N MET A 201 -4.98 -0.02 26.25
CA MET A 201 -6.38 -0.37 26.46
C MET A 201 -6.92 0.21 27.77
N VAL A 202 -6.14 0.22 28.85
CA VAL A 202 -6.54 0.85 30.13
C VAL A 202 -6.77 2.34 29.94
N GLU A 203 -5.89 3.02 29.21
CA GLU A 203 -6.02 4.45 28.91
C GLU A 203 -7.29 4.73 28.08
N VAL A 204 -7.57 3.90 27.06
CA VAL A 204 -8.76 4.03 26.20
C VAL A 204 -10.06 3.81 26.98
N TYR A 205 -10.14 2.76 27.82
CA TYR A 205 -11.29 2.53 28.69
C TYR A 205 -11.49 3.67 29.70
N SER A 206 -10.40 4.12 30.33
CA SER A 206 -10.45 5.22 31.30
C SER A 206 -10.92 6.53 30.66
N ALA A 207 -10.48 6.84 29.44
CA ALA A 207 -10.91 8.02 28.70
C ALA A 207 -12.43 7.96 28.36
N SER A 208 -12.96 6.75 28.21
CA SER A 208 -14.38 6.50 27.95
C SER A 208 -15.23 6.33 29.22
N GLY A 209 -14.64 6.54 30.41
CA GLY A 209 -15.33 6.37 31.69
C GLY A 209 -15.71 4.91 32.01
N LYS A 210 -15.06 3.94 31.38
CA LYS A 210 -15.34 2.50 31.52
C LYS A 210 -14.24 1.81 32.33
N ASP A 211 -14.62 0.72 33.00
CA ASP A 211 -13.66 -0.19 33.62
C ASP A 211 -12.80 -0.90 32.55
N ALA A 212 -11.58 -1.28 32.91
CA ALA A 212 -10.68 -2.07 32.05
C ALA A 212 -11.17 -3.51 31.86
N VAL A 213 -12.20 -3.72 31.04
CA VAL A 213 -12.90 -5.01 30.83
C VAL A 213 -11.92 -6.10 30.37
N HIS A 214 -10.95 -5.75 29.53
CA HIS A 214 -9.91 -6.66 29.04
C HIS A 214 -9.11 -7.35 30.15
N ARG A 215 -8.92 -6.70 31.31
CA ARG A 215 -8.23 -7.31 32.47
C ARG A 215 -9.07 -8.37 33.17
N ARG A 216 -10.40 -8.18 33.21
CA ARG A 216 -11.34 -9.16 33.80
C ARG A 216 -11.55 -10.37 32.89
N PHE A 217 -11.51 -10.15 31.57
CA PHE A 217 -11.69 -11.17 30.55
C PHE A 217 -10.42 -11.36 29.71
N ALA A 218 -9.30 -11.67 30.37
CA ALA A 218 -7.98 -11.77 29.73
C ALA A 218 -7.95 -12.76 28.56
N THR A 219 -8.43 -14.00 28.74
CA THR A 219 -8.36 -15.02 27.68
C THR A 219 -9.19 -14.67 26.43
N PRO A 220 -10.46 -14.22 26.53
CA PRO A 220 -11.19 -13.72 25.36
C PRO A 220 -10.50 -12.55 24.65
N TYR A 221 -9.92 -11.62 25.43
CA TYR A 221 -9.19 -10.48 24.89
C TYR A 221 -7.90 -10.91 24.17
N GLU A 222 -7.08 -11.77 24.78
CA GLU A 222 -5.86 -12.31 24.17
C GLU A 222 -6.15 -13.00 22.84
N ARG A 223 -7.25 -13.76 22.76
CA ARG A 223 -7.69 -14.36 21.50
C ARG A 223 -8.05 -13.30 20.47
N ALA A 224 -8.86 -12.30 20.82
CA ALA A 224 -9.24 -11.22 19.91
C ALA A 224 -8.01 -10.42 19.42
N ARG A 225 -7.07 -10.12 20.31
CA ARG A 225 -5.79 -9.46 19.99
C ARG A 225 -4.95 -10.30 19.04
N ASP A 226 -4.74 -11.58 19.35
CA ASP A 226 -3.92 -12.46 18.52
C ASP A 226 -4.58 -12.68 17.15
N THR A 227 -5.91 -12.80 17.08
CA THR A 227 -6.67 -12.81 15.83
C THR A 227 -6.45 -11.52 15.03
N LEU A 228 -6.51 -10.34 15.66
CA LEU A 228 -6.23 -9.07 15.02
C LEU A 228 -4.79 -9.00 14.47
N PHE A 229 -3.79 -9.46 15.23
CA PHE A 229 -2.42 -9.53 14.75
C PHE A 229 -2.27 -10.46 13.54
N THR A 230 -2.88 -11.65 13.59
CA THR A 230 -2.91 -12.55 12.44
C THR A 230 -3.55 -11.88 11.23
N LEU A 231 -4.67 -11.19 11.44
CA LEU A 231 -5.39 -10.46 10.42
C LEU A 231 -4.52 -9.40 9.72
N LEU A 232 -3.92 -8.51 10.51
CA LEU A 232 -3.07 -7.44 10.02
C LEU A 232 -1.77 -7.99 9.39
N SER A 233 -1.29 -9.16 9.84
CA SER A 233 -0.10 -9.82 9.25
C SER A 233 -0.38 -10.51 7.91
N SER A 234 -1.57 -11.08 7.71
CA SER A 234 -1.94 -11.79 6.47
C SER A 234 -1.93 -10.88 5.23
N VAL A 235 -2.00 -9.57 5.46
CA VAL A 235 -1.94 -8.50 4.47
C VAL A 235 -0.52 -8.34 3.90
N ILE A 236 0.50 -8.68 4.69
CA ILE A 236 1.92 -8.50 4.34
C ILE A 236 2.52 -9.81 3.79
N SER A 237 2.15 -10.96 4.35
CA SER A 237 2.65 -12.25 3.86
C SER A 237 1.76 -13.43 4.27
N ASP A 238 1.75 -14.48 3.45
CA ASP A 238 0.90 -15.68 3.58
C ASP A 238 1.45 -16.74 4.59
N VAL A 239 2.21 -16.31 5.59
CA VAL A 239 3.16 -17.20 6.29
C VAL A 239 2.59 -17.80 7.59
N SER A 240 2.66 -19.13 7.68
CA SER A 240 2.23 -19.99 8.80
C SER A 240 3.29 -20.21 9.90
N SER A 241 4.37 -19.43 9.93
CA SER A 241 5.41 -19.43 10.98
C SER A 241 5.35 -18.14 11.79
N ASP A 242 6.06 -18.06 12.92
CA ASP A 242 6.09 -16.90 13.82
C ASP A 242 6.23 -15.56 13.07
N ILE A 243 5.09 -14.89 12.88
CA ILE A 243 4.91 -13.70 12.03
C ILE A 243 5.81 -12.54 12.46
N TRP A 244 6.21 -12.51 13.73
CA TRP A 244 7.02 -11.45 14.32
C TRP A 244 8.52 -11.55 13.99
N ASN A 245 8.95 -12.67 13.41
CA ASN A 245 10.32 -12.81 12.89
C ASN A 245 10.48 -12.20 11.49
N ASN A 246 9.38 -11.91 10.78
CA ASN A 246 9.44 -11.19 9.52
C ASN A 246 9.64 -9.68 9.81
N PRO A 247 10.76 -9.06 9.37
CA PRO A 247 11.03 -7.66 9.63
C PRO A 247 9.93 -6.72 9.13
N SER A 248 9.31 -6.99 7.98
CA SER A 248 8.24 -6.15 7.43
C SER A 248 6.95 -6.22 8.25
N ILE A 249 6.62 -7.39 8.79
CA ILE A 249 5.47 -7.55 9.69
C ILE A 249 5.77 -6.90 11.03
N ARG A 250 6.94 -7.16 11.61
CA ARG A 250 7.37 -6.55 12.87
C ARG A 250 7.40 -5.02 12.76
N ASP A 251 7.93 -4.49 11.66
CA ASP A 251 8.03 -3.04 11.43
C ASP A 251 6.65 -2.39 11.36
N PHE A 252 5.61 -3.10 10.91
CA PHE A 252 4.24 -2.60 10.87
C PHE A 252 3.45 -2.86 12.15
N LEU A 253 3.38 -4.11 12.63
CA LEU A 253 2.59 -4.47 13.82
C LEU A 253 3.23 -3.98 15.12
N GLY A 254 4.55 -3.97 15.19
CA GLY A 254 5.31 -3.45 16.33
C GLY A 254 5.35 -1.93 16.38
N TYR A 255 4.79 -1.25 15.38
CA TYR A 255 4.77 0.20 15.30
C TYR A 255 3.76 0.73 16.32
N ALA A 256 4.23 1.44 17.36
CA ALA A 256 3.38 1.93 18.45
C ALA A 256 2.10 2.68 17.98
N PRO A 257 2.14 3.49 16.90
CA PRO A 257 0.93 4.12 16.38
C PRO A 257 -0.10 3.15 15.78
N VAL A 258 0.33 2.05 15.17
CA VAL A 258 -0.58 0.98 14.72
C VAL A 258 -1.20 0.33 15.95
N LEU A 259 -0.44 0.13 17.02
CA LEU A 259 -0.94 -0.40 18.28
C LEU A 259 -1.92 0.56 18.97
N ASP A 260 -1.71 1.87 18.90
CA ASP A 260 -2.65 2.87 19.43
C ASP A 260 -4.04 2.70 18.80
N VAL A 261 -4.09 2.59 17.47
CA VAL A 261 -5.36 2.41 16.76
C VAL A 261 -5.93 1.01 17.01
N ALA A 262 -5.10 -0.03 17.04
CA ALA A 262 -5.53 -1.38 17.38
C ALA A 262 -6.16 -1.46 18.78
N ALA A 263 -5.66 -0.69 19.75
CA ALA A 263 -6.26 -0.59 21.08
C ALA A 263 -7.67 0.05 21.02
N GLU A 264 -7.88 1.08 20.20
CA GLU A 264 -9.21 1.67 20.00
C GLU A 264 -10.19 0.65 19.39
N PHE A 265 -9.75 -0.16 18.42
CA PHE A 265 -10.57 -1.24 17.85
C PHE A 265 -10.87 -2.37 18.85
N LEU A 266 -9.91 -2.73 19.69
CA LEU A 266 -10.08 -3.80 20.69
C LEU A 266 -10.89 -3.34 21.91
N ALA A 267 -11.11 -2.05 22.11
CA ALA A 267 -11.83 -1.47 23.26
C ALA A 267 -13.36 -1.69 23.20
N VAL A 268 -13.78 -2.95 23.11
CA VAL A 268 -15.18 -3.38 23.07
C VAL A 268 -15.62 -4.09 24.34
N ASP A 269 -16.91 -4.03 24.64
CA ASP A 269 -17.48 -4.69 25.82
C ASP A 269 -17.56 -6.24 25.66
N ASN A 270 -17.47 -6.76 24.42
CA ASN A 270 -17.58 -8.21 24.13
C ASN A 270 -16.57 -8.69 23.07
N PHE A 271 -15.44 -9.22 23.54
CA PHE A 271 -14.36 -9.76 22.69
C PHE A 271 -14.76 -11.00 21.87
N THR A 272 -15.78 -11.76 22.29
CA THR A 272 -16.19 -12.96 21.57
C THR A 272 -16.96 -12.62 20.29
N THR A 273 -17.75 -11.55 20.32
CA THR A 273 -18.42 -11.02 19.12
C THR A 273 -17.38 -10.48 18.15
N LEU A 274 -16.43 -9.69 18.62
CA LEU A 274 -15.35 -9.11 17.80
C LEU A 274 -14.45 -10.20 17.18
N HIS A 275 -14.07 -11.23 17.96
CA HIS A 275 -13.36 -12.40 17.41
C HIS A 275 -14.19 -13.11 16.34
N ARG A 276 -15.51 -13.25 16.54
CA ARG A 276 -16.39 -13.87 15.54
C ARG A 276 -16.44 -13.02 14.29
N GLU A 277 -16.56 -11.71 14.39
CA GLU A 277 -16.53 -10.77 13.25
C GLU A 277 -15.22 -10.90 12.47
N PHE A 278 -14.08 -10.99 13.14
CA PHE A 278 -12.79 -11.23 12.48
C PHE A 278 -12.68 -12.63 11.86
N SER A 279 -13.37 -13.64 12.41
CA SER A 279 -13.29 -15.04 11.95
C SER A 279 -14.34 -15.41 10.90
N SER A 280 -15.47 -14.69 10.83
CA SER A 280 -16.58 -14.96 9.91
C SER A 280 -16.33 -14.43 8.50
N SER A 281 -15.30 -13.60 8.30
CA SER A 281 -14.85 -13.04 7.02
C SER A 281 -14.16 -14.08 6.12
N GLY A 282 -14.75 -15.27 5.99
CA GLY A 282 -14.20 -16.40 5.24
C GLY A 282 -14.41 -16.26 3.73
N ALA A 283 -13.32 -16.37 2.97
CA ALA A 283 -13.16 -16.61 1.52
C ALA A 283 -13.90 -15.72 0.50
N ALA A 284 -15.11 -15.24 0.77
CA ALA A 284 -15.85 -14.29 -0.07
C ALA A 284 -15.65 -12.82 0.38
N GLU A 285 -15.12 -12.60 1.59
CA GLU A 285 -14.88 -11.28 2.21
C GLU A 285 -13.38 -10.99 2.45
N GLY A 286 -12.49 -11.58 1.64
CA GLY A 286 -11.02 -11.41 1.76
C GLY A 286 -10.50 -9.97 1.68
N THR A 287 -11.37 -8.99 1.43
CA THR A 287 -11.07 -7.55 1.39
C THR A 287 -11.44 -6.78 2.65
N ALA A 288 -12.22 -7.34 3.58
CA ALA A 288 -12.66 -6.64 4.79
C ALA A 288 -11.47 -6.20 5.67
N HIS A 289 -10.46 -7.05 5.79
CA HIS A 289 -9.25 -6.79 6.55
C HIS A 289 -8.42 -5.64 5.96
N TRP A 290 -8.47 -5.43 4.64
CA TRP A 290 -7.81 -4.31 3.98
C TRP A 290 -8.49 -2.98 4.27
N HIS A 291 -9.80 -2.98 4.49
CA HIS A 291 -10.52 -1.79 4.95
C HIS A 291 -10.10 -1.40 6.37
N LEU A 292 -9.93 -2.39 7.27
CA LEU A 292 -9.41 -2.16 8.62
C LEU A 292 -7.98 -1.58 8.58
N VAL A 293 -7.09 -2.17 7.78
CA VAL A 293 -5.72 -1.65 7.62
C VAL A 293 -5.73 -0.23 7.05
N ALA A 294 -6.56 0.04 6.04
CA ALA A 294 -6.71 1.37 5.46
C ALA A 294 -7.14 2.40 6.51
N GLN A 295 -8.12 2.05 7.36
CA GLN A 295 -8.56 2.90 8.48
C GLN A 295 -7.42 3.17 9.47
N VAL A 296 -6.64 2.15 9.84
CA VAL A 296 -5.48 2.33 10.72
C VAL A 296 -4.50 3.34 10.14
N ILE A 297 -4.15 3.24 8.85
CA ILE A 297 -3.22 4.15 8.20
C ILE A 297 -3.82 5.56 8.09
N ASP A 298 -5.13 5.70 7.86
CA ASP A 298 -5.83 6.99 7.84
C ASP A 298 -5.75 7.73 9.18
N HIS A 299 -5.97 7.02 10.29
CA HIS A 299 -5.83 7.57 11.64
C HIS A 299 -4.41 8.08 11.91
N LEU A 300 -3.38 7.48 11.29
CA LEU A 300 -2.00 7.98 11.39
C LEU A 300 -1.82 9.33 10.68
N LEU A 301 -2.40 9.49 9.49
CA LEU A 301 -2.36 10.75 8.73
C LEU A 301 -3.09 11.87 9.47
N ILE A 302 -4.26 11.58 10.04
CA ILE A 302 -5.04 12.53 10.85
C ILE A 302 -4.23 12.96 12.09
N ARG A 303 -3.53 12.03 12.73
CA ARG A 303 -2.69 12.35 13.89
C ARG A 303 -1.54 13.27 13.53
N GLU A 304 -0.87 13.04 12.40
CA GLU A 304 0.22 13.93 11.96
C GLU A 304 -0.30 15.30 11.50
N GLN A 305 -1.49 15.37 10.88
CA GLN A 305 -2.19 16.63 10.62
C GLN A 305 -2.37 17.43 11.91
N ASN A 306 -2.94 16.82 12.94
CA ASN A 306 -3.19 17.48 14.21
C ASN A 306 -1.91 17.99 14.88
N LYS A 307 -0.81 17.23 14.82
CA LYS A 307 0.50 17.67 15.33
C LYS A 307 1.02 18.87 14.55
N PHE A 308 1.06 18.78 13.23
CA PHE A 308 1.54 19.85 12.36
C PHE A 308 0.76 21.14 12.63
N VAL A 309 -0.57 21.08 12.57
CA VAL A 309 -1.45 22.24 12.76
C VAL A 309 -1.28 22.85 14.14
N THR A 310 -1.10 22.04 15.17
CA THR A 310 -0.84 22.53 16.54
C THR A 310 0.48 23.31 16.65
N GLN A 311 1.51 22.92 15.90
CA GLN A 311 2.80 23.63 15.90
C GLN A 311 2.77 24.85 14.99
N PHE A 312 2.22 24.71 13.79
CA PHE A 312 2.11 25.80 12.82
C PHE A 312 1.23 26.94 13.35
N ALA A 313 0.16 26.63 14.10
CA ALA A 313 -0.69 27.65 14.70
C ALA A 313 0.00 28.52 15.77
N LYS A 314 1.22 28.16 16.19
CA LYS A 314 2.04 28.89 17.18
C LYS A 314 3.20 29.67 16.55
N THR A 315 3.32 29.68 15.22
CA THR A 315 4.32 30.52 14.54
C THR A 315 3.87 31.97 14.53
N ALA A 316 4.83 32.90 14.50
CA ALA A 316 4.52 34.33 14.51
C ALA A 316 3.69 34.75 13.29
N GLU A 317 3.97 34.13 12.14
CA GLU A 317 3.25 34.34 10.89
C GLU A 317 1.77 33.96 11.07
N PHE A 318 1.48 32.76 11.57
CA PHE A 318 0.10 32.30 11.77
C PHE A 318 -0.63 33.12 12.84
N GLU A 319 0.02 33.48 13.94
CA GLU A 319 -0.61 34.34 14.97
C GLU A 319 -0.97 35.73 14.44
N SER A 320 -0.24 36.23 13.44
CA SER A 320 -0.46 37.58 12.89
C SER A 320 -1.68 37.69 11.96
N VAL A 321 -1.96 36.65 11.17
CA VAL A 321 -2.96 36.71 10.08
C VAL A 321 -3.77 35.43 9.88
N GLY A 322 -3.54 34.38 10.68
CA GLY A 322 -4.21 33.09 10.56
C GLY A 322 -5.59 33.05 11.22
N ASP A 323 -6.46 32.18 10.67
CA ASP A 323 -7.75 31.83 11.28
C ASP A 323 -7.69 30.39 11.78
N ARG A 324 -8.07 30.16 13.05
CA ARG A 324 -8.15 28.81 13.63
C ARG A 324 -9.08 27.88 12.85
N ARG A 325 -10.07 28.39 12.11
CA ARG A 325 -10.94 27.59 11.25
C ARG A 325 -10.19 26.90 10.10
N LEU A 326 -9.01 27.40 9.74
CA LEU A 326 -8.15 26.76 8.73
C LEU A 326 -7.58 25.42 9.21
N SER A 327 -7.60 25.13 10.51
CA SER A 327 -6.96 23.95 11.10
C SER A 327 -7.34 22.64 10.42
N LEU A 328 -8.60 22.50 9.98
CA LEU A 328 -9.09 21.28 9.33
C LEU A 328 -8.69 21.16 7.85
N ALA A 329 -8.32 22.27 7.23
CA ALA A 329 -7.97 22.34 5.81
C ALA A 329 -6.46 22.32 5.56
N LEU A 330 -5.64 22.46 6.61
CA LEU A 330 -4.18 22.45 6.50
C LEU A 330 -3.65 21.02 6.67
N TYR A 331 -2.71 20.64 5.81
CA TYR A 331 -1.96 19.38 5.87
C TYR A 331 -2.87 18.15 5.97
N THR A 332 -3.92 18.12 5.15
CA THR A 332 -4.91 17.04 5.16
C THR A 332 -4.27 15.71 4.75
N PRO A 333 -4.91 14.56 5.06
CA PRO A 333 -4.44 13.26 4.57
C PRO A 333 -4.18 13.22 3.06
N GLU A 334 -5.01 13.88 2.26
CA GLU A 334 -4.87 13.96 0.79
C GLU A 334 -3.62 14.76 0.39
N GLU A 335 -3.39 15.92 1.03
CA GLU A 335 -2.18 16.72 0.80
C GLU A 335 -0.92 15.96 1.22
N GLN A 336 -0.95 15.31 2.38
CA GLN A 336 0.14 14.48 2.89
C GLN A 336 0.49 13.38 1.88
N CYS A 337 -0.49 12.63 1.39
CA CYS A 337 -0.29 11.56 0.41
C CYS A 337 0.35 12.07 -0.89
N THR A 338 -0.18 13.17 -1.46
CA THR A 338 0.36 13.77 -2.70
C THR A 338 1.81 14.22 -2.51
N ARG A 339 2.11 14.93 -1.41
CA ARG A 339 3.47 15.38 -1.10
C ARG A 339 4.44 14.22 -0.87
N LEU A 340 4.00 13.14 -0.22
CA LEU A 340 4.84 11.96 0.00
C LEU A 340 5.19 11.25 -1.32
N LEU A 341 4.23 11.08 -2.22
CA LEU A 341 4.49 10.53 -3.56
C LEU A 341 5.46 11.40 -4.33
N ASP A 342 5.27 12.72 -4.31
CA ASP A 342 6.16 13.63 -4.99
C ASP A 342 7.58 13.58 -4.42
N TYR A 343 7.69 13.52 -3.09
CA TYR A 343 8.96 13.47 -2.39
C TYR A 343 9.75 12.18 -2.69
N VAL A 344 9.12 11.00 -2.62
CA VAL A 344 9.81 9.71 -2.77
C VAL A 344 9.87 9.25 -4.23
N GLU A 345 8.75 9.32 -4.94
CA GLU A 345 8.58 8.74 -6.29
C GLU A 345 8.79 9.74 -7.42
N LYS A 346 9.03 11.02 -7.10
CA LYS A 346 9.35 12.10 -8.06
C LYS A 346 8.30 12.28 -9.15
N VAL A 347 7.04 12.09 -8.79
CA VAL A 347 5.92 12.08 -9.73
C VAL A 347 5.58 13.49 -10.27
N SER A 348 6.10 14.56 -9.66
CA SER A 348 5.87 15.96 -10.02
C SER A 348 4.37 16.30 -10.01
N THR A 349 3.68 15.92 -8.94
CA THR A 349 2.24 16.16 -8.80
C THR A 349 1.99 17.54 -8.19
N PRO A 350 1.22 18.44 -8.82
CA PRO A 350 0.94 19.75 -8.23
C PRO A 350 0.14 19.58 -6.95
N VAL A 351 0.59 20.25 -5.89
CA VAL A 351 -0.14 20.31 -4.61
C VAL A 351 -0.98 21.57 -4.62
N GLU A 352 -2.30 21.41 -4.56
CA GLU A 352 -3.21 22.53 -4.43
C GLU A 352 -3.24 23.00 -2.98
N LEU A 353 -2.80 24.25 -2.75
CA LEU A 353 -2.93 24.88 -1.45
C LEU A 353 -4.40 25.16 -1.12
N PRO A 354 -4.81 25.11 0.17
CA PRO A 354 -6.18 25.42 0.56
C PRO A 354 -6.61 26.80 0.06
N ALA A 355 -7.75 26.88 -0.62
CA ALA A 355 -8.21 28.11 -1.27
C ALA A 355 -8.34 29.31 -0.30
N HIS A 356 -8.68 29.03 0.96
CA HIS A 356 -8.83 30.03 2.01
C HIS A 356 -7.53 30.37 2.76
N LEU A 357 -6.39 29.79 2.38
CA LEU A 357 -5.10 30.12 2.96
C LEU A 357 -4.67 31.53 2.51
N PRO A 358 -4.54 32.51 3.43
CA PRO A 358 -4.13 33.87 3.10
C PRO A 358 -2.79 33.88 2.36
N GLU A 359 -2.66 34.72 1.33
CA GLU A 359 -1.43 34.81 0.51
C GLU A 359 -0.17 35.02 1.35
N ARG A 360 -0.27 35.85 2.40
CA ARG A 360 0.84 36.14 3.33
C ARG A 360 1.31 34.93 4.14
N LEU A 361 0.51 33.86 4.25
CA LEU A 361 0.86 32.64 4.95
C LEU A 361 1.38 31.53 4.04
N ARG A 362 1.27 31.66 2.72
CA ARG A 362 1.57 30.58 1.79
C ARG A 362 3.03 30.14 1.84
N ASP A 363 3.96 31.09 1.81
CA ASP A 363 5.39 30.79 1.86
C ASP A 363 5.79 30.16 3.20
N ALA A 364 5.29 30.71 4.30
CA ALA A 364 5.55 30.18 5.64
C ALA A 364 4.97 28.77 5.81
N TYR A 365 3.77 28.53 5.26
CA TYR A 365 3.13 27.22 5.25
C TYR A 365 3.94 26.21 4.45
N GLU A 366 4.34 26.53 3.22
CA GLU A 366 5.15 25.64 2.38
C GLU A 366 6.48 25.27 3.04
N VAL A 367 7.18 26.25 3.63
CA VAL A 367 8.43 26.00 4.36
C VAL A 367 8.18 25.05 5.55
N ALA A 368 7.14 25.29 6.34
CA ALA A 368 6.79 24.46 7.48
C ALA A 368 6.41 23.03 7.07
N VAL A 369 5.61 22.88 6.01
CA VAL A 369 5.19 21.57 5.50
C VAL A 369 6.39 20.79 4.96
N ASN A 370 7.28 21.41 4.20
CA ASN A 370 8.46 20.75 3.66
C ASN A 370 9.42 20.29 4.78
N SER A 371 9.56 21.07 5.85
CA SER A 371 10.33 20.67 7.05
C SER A 371 9.70 19.48 7.78
N GLN A 372 8.36 19.42 7.85
CA GLN A 372 7.65 18.28 8.46
C GLN A 372 7.68 17.03 7.56
N LEU A 373 7.61 17.21 6.24
CA LEU A 373 7.44 16.12 5.27
C LEU A 373 8.61 15.13 5.30
N VAL A 374 9.84 15.63 5.33
CA VAL A 374 11.05 14.78 5.41
C VAL A 374 11.12 13.95 6.69
N ASN A 375 10.34 14.36 7.68
CA ASN A 375 10.23 13.75 8.99
C ASN A 375 8.99 12.85 9.11
N HIS A 376 8.20 12.66 8.04
CA HIS A 376 6.91 11.96 8.11
C HIS A 376 7.05 10.48 8.56
N PRO A 377 6.11 9.93 9.37
CA PRO A 377 6.14 8.54 9.86
C PRO A 377 6.26 7.46 8.80
N PHE A 378 5.79 7.74 7.59
CA PHE A 378 5.79 6.77 6.50
C PHE A 378 7.14 6.67 5.79
N LEU A 379 8.13 7.45 6.23
CA LEU A 379 9.45 7.52 5.63
C LEU A 379 10.54 6.95 6.55
N ARG A 380 11.57 6.38 5.93
CA ARG A 380 12.87 6.06 6.53
C ARG A 380 13.94 6.84 5.76
N GLY A 381 14.14 8.09 6.16
CA GLY A 381 14.94 9.03 5.39
C GLY A 381 14.22 9.42 4.10
N SER A 382 14.86 9.21 2.95
CA SER A 382 14.30 9.53 1.62
C SER A 382 13.50 8.40 0.98
N GLU A 383 13.31 7.27 1.68
CA GLU A 383 12.59 6.09 1.18
C GLU A 383 11.36 5.79 2.03
N TRP A 384 10.46 4.96 1.51
CA TRP A 384 9.33 4.44 2.28
C TRP A 384 9.81 3.58 3.46
N PHE A 385 9.22 3.80 4.64
CA PHE A 385 9.48 2.97 5.80
C PHE A 385 9.04 1.51 5.57
N ASN A 386 7.90 1.34 4.90
CA ASN A 386 7.35 0.04 4.55
C ASN A 386 6.51 0.19 3.27
N VAL A 387 6.53 -0.84 2.43
CA VAL A 387 5.77 -0.91 1.17
C VAL A 387 4.25 -0.76 1.39
N ILE A 388 3.73 -1.13 2.56
CA ILE A 388 2.32 -0.94 2.91
C ILE A 388 1.92 0.54 2.88
N PHE A 389 2.81 1.43 3.34
CA PHE A 389 2.56 2.87 3.30
C PHE A 389 2.63 3.42 1.89
N ARG A 390 3.60 2.97 1.08
CA ARG A 390 3.67 3.34 -0.34
C ARG A 390 2.38 2.97 -1.06
N ASP A 391 1.97 1.71 -0.96
CA ASP A 391 0.82 1.20 -1.71
C ASP A 391 -0.50 1.81 -1.23
N TYR A 392 -0.65 2.07 0.08
CA TYR A 392 -1.80 2.81 0.62
C TYR A 392 -1.82 4.26 0.12
N VAL A 393 -0.69 4.98 0.23
CA VAL A 393 -0.59 6.38 -0.20
C VAL A 393 -0.89 6.50 -1.70
N THR A 394 -0.32 5.62 -2.53
CA THR A 394 -0.59 5.59 -3.97
C THR A 394 -2.07 5.32 -4.26
N ALA A 395 -2.66 4.31 -3.61
CA ALA A 395 -4.08 3.99 -3.80
C ALA A 395 -5.00 5.14 -3.36
N ARG A 396 -4.70 5.80 -2.23
CA ARG A 396 -5.48 6.94 -1.72
C ARG A 396 -5.38 8.14 -2.65
N SER A 397 -4.19 8.50 -3.11
CA SER A 397 -4.01 9.62 -4.05
C SER A 397 -4.78 9.39 -5.36
N LEU A 398 -4.89 8.15 -5.82
CA LEU A 398 -5.66 7.79 -7.02
C LEU A 398 -7.17 7.65 -6.77
N ALA A 399 -7.58 7.43 -5.52
CA ALA A 399 -8.99 7.38 -5.13
C ALA A 399 -9.58 8.78 -4.87
N SER A 400 -8.75 9.78 -4.58
CA SER A 400 -9.20 11.14 -4.26
C SER A 400 -9.77 11.87 -5.48
N VAL A 401 -10.95 12.47 -5.31
CA VAL A 401 -11.62 13.30 -6.33
C VAL A 401 -10.81 14.57 -6.66
N THR A 402 -9.94 15.03 -5.76
CA THR A 402 -9.07 16.19 -5.99
C THR A 402 -7.93 15.94 -6.96
N VAL A 403 -7.63 14.67 -7.27
CA VAL A 403 -6.54 14.26 -8.19
C VAL A 403 -7.10 13.87 -9.57
N VAL A 404 -8.38 14.19 -9.83
CA VAL A 404 -9.06 13.88 -11.09
C VAL A 404 -8.56 14.84 -12.19
N GLY A 405 -7.62 14.36 -12.99
CA GLY A 405 -7.02 15.09 -14.11
C GLY A 405 -5.57 14.70 -14.41
N ASP A 406 -4.80 15.64 -14.94
CA ASP A 406 -3.39 15.48 -15.33
C ASP A 406 -2.49 15.10 -14.14
N SER A 407 -2.81 15.57 -12.92
CA SER A 407 -2.09 15.24 -11.68
C SER A 407 -2.05 13.73 -11.40
N GLY A 408 -3.16 13.01 -11.65
CA GLY A 408 -3.19 11.56 -11.51
C GLY A 408 -2.48 10.83 -12.64
N ALA A 409 -2.32 11.45 -13.82
CA ALA A 409 -1.69 10.82 -14.98
C ALA A 409 -0.22 10.50 -14.71
N SER A 410 0.51 11.40 -14.05
CA SER A 410 1.90 11.14 -13.65
C SER A 410 2.02 9.95 -12.70
N ILE A 411 1.11 9.80 -11.72
CA ILE A 411 1.09 8.65 -10.80
C ILE A 411 0.84 7.35 -11.59
N ARG A 412 -0.14 7.36 -12.50
CA ARG A 412 -0.47 6.20 -13.35
C ARG A 412 0.70 5.83 -14.27
N SER A 413 1.35 6.82 -14.88
CA SER A 413 2.56 6.60 -15.67
C SER A 413 3.69 6.00 -14.82
N ARG A 414 3.91 6.50 -13.60
CA ARG A 414 4.92 5.97 -12.69
C ARG A 414 4.64 4.51 -12.31
N LEU A 415 3.37 4.16 -12.05
CA LEU A 415 2.93 2.79 -11.75
C LEU A 415 3.21 1.81 -12.90
N LEU A 416 3.09 2.25 -14.15
CA LEU A 416 3.33 1.43 -15.34
C LEU A 416 4.81 1.43 -15.77
N SER A 417 5.67 2.18 -15.08
CA SER A 417 7.09 2.29 -15.42
C SER A 417 7.84 0.98 -15.17
N SER A 418 8.97 0.81 -15.85
CA SER A 418 9.80 -0.40 -15.70
C SER A 418 10.44 -0.52 -14.30
N GLU A 419 10.62 0.61 -13.61
CA GLU A 419 11.24 0.68 -12.28
C GLU A 419 10.27 0.33 -11.14
N TRP A 420 8.97 0.47 -11.36
CA TRP A 420 7.97 0.24 -10.32
C TRP A 420 7.83 -1.24 -9.97
N LYS A 421 8.11 -1.57 -8.71
CA LYS A 421 7.91 -2.92 -8.15
C LYS A 421 6.54 -3.02 -7.50
N HIS A 422 5.61 -3.67 -8.18
CA HIS A 422 4.27 -3.91 -7.64
C HIS A 422 4.32 -4.84 -6.44
N SER A 423 3.39 -4.60 -5.51
CA SER A 423 3.02 -5.52 -4.45
C SER A 423 1.51 -5.75 -4.52
N PRO A 424 0.97 -6.82 -3.91
CA PRO A 424 -0.46 -7.06 -3.93
C PRO A 424 -1.26 -6.04 -3.11
N MET A 425 -0.62 -5.36 -2.14
CA MET A 425 -1.26 -4.38 -1.27
C MET A 425 -1.93 -3.25 -2.07
N PHE A 426 -1.31 -2.79 -3.17
CA PHE A 426 -1.87 -1.73 -4.00
C PHE A 426 -3.27 -2.05 -4.53
N ALA A 427 -3.49 -3.25 -5.08
CA ALA A 427 -4.78 -3.63 -5.62
C ALA A 427 -5.85 -3.74 -4.53
N TYR A 428 -5.48 -4.28 -3.37
CA TYR A 428 -6.41 -4.39 -2.24
C TYR A 428 -6.77 -3.04 -1.62
N PHE A 429 -5.81 -2.13 -1.44
CA PHE A 429 -6.11 -0.77 -0.99
C PHE A 429 -6.93 0.00 -2.01
N THR A 430 -6.64 -0.14 -3.30
CA THR A 430 -7.46 0.46 -4.36
C THR A 430 -8.89 -0.03 -4.25
N HIS A 431 -9.10 -1.35 -4.11
CA HIS A 431 -10.44 -1.91 -3.89
C HIS A 431 -11.09 -1.35 -2.61
N ALA A 432 -10.39 -1.39 -1.48
CA ALA A 432 -10.92 -0.98 -0.17
C ALA A 432 -11.29 0.51 -0.08
N LEU A 433 -10.56 1.38 -0.78
CA LEU A 433 -10.75 2.84 -0.74
C LEU A 433 -11.76 3.35 -1.78
N THR A 434 -11.99 2.60 -2.86
CA THR A 434 -12.89 3.01 -3.96
C THR A 434 -14.19 2.22 -4.04
N ARG A 435 -14.40 1.30 -3.09
CA ARG A 435 -15.64 0.54 -2.98
C ARG A 435 -16.74 1.45 -2.43
N VAL A 436 -17.86 1.51 -3.15
CA VAL A 436 -19.07 2.19 -2.67
C VAL A 436 -19.79 1.26 -1.68
N GLU A 437 -20.23 1.81 -0.55
CA GLU A 437 -20.96 1.06 0.46
C GLU A 437 -22.22 0.42 -0.15
N GLY A 438 -22.40 -0.89 0.08
CA GLY A 438 -23.49 -1.67 -0.51
C GLY A 438 -23.27 -2.15 -1.96
N ALA A 439 -22.18 -1.76 -2.62
CA ALA A 439 -21.82 -2.26 -3.96
C ALA A 439 -20.73 -3.34 -3.92
N PRO A 440 -20.79 -4.36 -4.79
CA PRO A 440 -19.74 -5.37 -4.93
C PRO A 440 -18.56 -4.90 -5.83
N VAL A 441 -18.67 -3.71 -6.44
CA VAL A 441 -17.73 -3.19 -7.45
C VAL A 441 -17.04 -1.92 -6.94
N SER A 442 -15.74 -1.82 -7.19
CA SER A 442 -14.91 -0.63 -6.93
C SER A 442 -14.80 0.26 -8.17
N THR A 443 -14.68 1.58 -8.01
CA THR A 443 -14.57 2.50 -9.17
C THR A 443 -13.19 3.13 -9.30
N CYS A 444 -12.56 3.10 -10.46
CA CYS A 444 -11.26 3.75 -10.68
C CYS A 444 -11.04 4.21 -12.14
N HIS A 445 -9.86 4.72 -12.48
CA HIS A 445 -9.52 5.00 -13.88
C HIS A 445 -9.19 3.70 -14.64
N SER A 446 -9.66 3.58 -15.89
CA SER A 446 -9.38 2.44 -16.79
C SER A 446 -7.88 2.15 -16.95
N GLU A 447 -7.07 3.21 -17.04
CA GLU A 447 -5.60 3.14 -17.12
C GLU A 447 -4.94 2.40 -15.94
N LEU A 448 -5.63 2.26 -14.80
CA LEU A 448 -5.11 1.52 -13.64
C LEU A 448 -5.23 0.00 -13.79
N PHE A 449 -6.05 -0.52 -14.70
CA PHE A 449 -6.30 -1.96 -14.79
C PHE A 449 -5.01 -2.76 -15.08
N GLY A 450 -4.07 -2.19 -15.84
CA GLY A 450 -2.74 -2.77 -16.03
C GLY A 450 -1.89 -2.84 -14.76
N ALA A 451 -1.87 -1.75 -13.99
CA ALA A 451 -1.17 -1.70 -12.70
C ALA A 451 -1.81 -2.63 -11.65
N LEU A 452 -3.15 -2.77 -11.67
CA LEU A 452 -3.88 -3.74 -10.85
C LEU A 452 -3.55 -5.18 -11.26
N TYR A 453 -3.44 -5.46 -12.57
CA TYR A 453 -3.00 -6.75 -13.08
C TYR A 453 -1.60 -7.11 -12.56
N GLU A 454 -0.62 -6.21 -12.67
CA GLU A 454 0.74 -6.43 -12.15
C GLU A 454 0.75 -6.60 -10.62
N SER A 455 -0.09 -5.86 -9.91
CA SER A 455 -0.27 -5.99 -8.46
C SER A 455 -0.80 -7.36 -8.06
N PHE A 456 -1.88 -7.85 -8.66
CA PHE A 456 -2.38 -9.21 -8.41
C PHE A 456 -1.44 -10.29 -8.94
N LYS A 457 -0.65 -10.00 -9.98
CA LYS A 457 0.34 -10.96 -10.47
C LYS A 457 1.47 -11.14 -9.46
N SER A 458 1.85 -10.09 -8.74
CA SER A 458 2.92 -10.13 -7.74
C SER A 458 2.65 -11.04 -6.53
N MET A 459 1.39 -11.41 -6.26
CA MET A 459 1.05 -12.42 -5.23
C MET A 459 1.06 -13.87 -5.74
N CYS A 460 1.07 -14.10 -7.05
CA CYS A 460 1.00 -15.45 -7.59
C CYS A 460 2.32 -16.20 -7.34
N VAL A 461 2.22 -17.39 -6.74
CA VAL A 461 3.35 -18.33 -6.59
C VAL A 461 3.32 -19.43 -7.66
N ALA A 462 4.32 -20.31 -7.64
CA ALA A 462 4.39 -21.42 -8.59
C ALA A 462 3.16 -22.34 -8.46
N GLY A 463 2.41 -22.48 -9.55
CA GLY A 463 1.15 -23.25 -9.59
C GLY A 463 -0.11 -22.38 -9.54
N ASP A 464 0.02 -21.08 -9.28
CA ASP A 464 -1.08 -20.14 -9.33
C ASP A 464 -1.39 -19.67 -10.76
N THR A 465 -2.67 -19.35 -10.98
CA THR A 465 -3.16 -18.75 -12.22
C THR A 465 -3.98 -17.51 -11.86
N LEU A 466 -3.49 -16.34 -12.28
CA LEU A 466 -4.25 -15.10 -12.28
C LEU A 466 -5.16 -15.07 -13.50
N HIS A 467 -6.46 -15.05 -13.26
CA HIS A 467 -7.48 -14.83 -14.29
C HIS A 467 -7.85 -13.35 -14.29
N PHE A 468 -7.79 -12.75 -15.47
CA PHE A 468 -8.14 -11.36 -15.70
C PHE A 468 -9.17 -11.25 -16.81
N THR A 469 -10.20 -10.45 -16.60
CA THR A 469 -11.19 -10.16 -17.64
C THR A 469 -11.49 -8.67 -17.66
N ALA A 470 -11.61 -8.08 -18.85
CA ALA A 470 -12.05 -6.71 -19.01
C ALA A 470 -12.91 -6.53 -20.25
N GLY A 471 -13.92 -5.66 -20.16
CA GLY A 471 -14.70 -5.29 -21.32
C GLY A 471 -15.56 -4.06 -21.12
N LYS A 472 -16.13 -3.57 -22.22
CA LYS A 472 -16.91 -2.34 -22.24
C LYS A 472 -18.37 -2.61 -21.91
N THR A 473 -18.95 -1.80 -21.03
CA THR A 473 -20.40 -1.77 -20.76
C THR A 473 -20.85 -0.31 -20.75
N GLY A 474 -21.66 0.08 -21.74
CA GLY A 474 -22.01 1.48 -21.95
C GLY A 474 -20.77 2.34 -22.25
N ASN A 475 -20.52 3.37 -21.45
CA ASN A 475 -19.35 4.25 -21.57
C ASN A 475 -18.29 4.01 -20.49
N ARG A 476 -18.24 2.79 -19.94
CA ARG A 476 -17.29 2.38 -18.90
C ARG A 476 -16.65 1.06 -19.28
N LEU A 477 -15.47 0.81 -18.74
CA LEU A 477 -14.89 -0.52 -18.69
C LEU A 477 -15.26 -1.19 -17.38
N TYR A 478 -15.45 -2.50 -17.42
CA TYR A 478 -15.55 -3.37 -16.28
C TYR A 478 -14.37 -4.32 -16.31
N SER A 479 -13.76 -4.61 -15.17
CA SER A 479 -12.75 -5.64 -15.04
C SER A 479 -12.97 -6.53 -13.82
N GLY A 480 -12.45 -7.75 -13.92
CA GLY A 480 -12.45 -8.70 -12.83
C GLY A 480 -11.13 -9.43 -12.71
N PHE A 481 -10.78 -9.79 -11.49
CA PHE A 481 -9.54 -10.45 -11.12
C PHE A 481 -9.84 -11.62 -10.18
N ALA A 482 -9.21 -12.77 -10.42
CA ALA A 482 -9.26 -13.92 -9.52
C ALA A 482 -7.96 -14.71 -9.59
N VAL A 483 -7.49 -15.24 -8.46
CA VAL A 483 -6.35 -16.17 -8.44
C VAL A 483 -6.85 -17.55 -8.05
N THR A 484 -6.43 -18.56 -8.81
CA THR A 484 -6.65 -19.96 -8.47
C THR A 484 -5.32 -20.67 -8.30
N SER A 485 -5.19 -21.50 -7.28
CA SER A 485 -4.02 -22.36 -7.08
C SER A 485 -4.34 -23.82 -7.37
N LYS A 486 -3.36 -24.58 -7.86
CA LYS A 486 -3.47 -26.03 -8.10
C LYS A 486 -2.59 -26.80 -7.11
N HIS A 487 -3.21 -27.43 -6.11
CA HIS A 487 -2.51 -28.29 -5.15
C HIS A 487 -2.98 -29.74 -5.28
N GLN A 488 -2.05 -30.67 -5.52
CA GLN A 488 -2.31 -32.12 -5.67
C GLN A 488 -3.46 -32.46 -6.63
N GLY A 489 -3.60 -31.69 -7.72
CA GLY A 489 -4.63 -31.91 -8.75
C GLY A 489 -5.98 -31.24 -8.45
N ASN A 490 -6.19 -30.70 -7.26
CA ASN A 490 -7.37 -29.88 -6.94
C ASN A 490 -7.07 -28.41 -7.22
N VAL A 491 -8.02 -27.73 -7.87
CA VAL A 491 -7.97 -26.28 -8.11
C VAL A 491 -8.82 -25.61 -7.04
N SER A 492 -8.24 -24.64 -6.33
CA SER A 492 -8.94 -23.82 -5.33
C SER A 492 -8.81 -22.35 -5.66
N LEU A 493 -9.88 -21.59 -5.42
CA LEU A 493 -9.88 -20.13 -5.49
C LEU A 493 -9.10 -19.59 -4.28
N THR A 494 -8.02 -18.86 -4.52
CA THR A 494 -7.20 -18.24 -3.48
C THR A 494 -7.47 -16.74 -3.35
N MET A 495 -7.97 -16.09 -4.41
CA MET A 495 -8.36 -14.68 -4.40
C MET A 495 -9.52 -14.43 -5.35
N GLY A 496 -10.42 -13.52 -4.96
CA GLY A 496 -11.45 -12.95 -5.83
C GLY A 496 -12.73 -13.80 -5.92
N PRO A 497 -13.65 -13.47 -6.84
CA PRO A 497 -13.52 -12.42 -7.85
C PRO A 497 -13.55 -11.01 -7.23
N LEU A 498 -12.56 -10.18 -7.58
CA LEU A 498 -12.55 -8.75 -7.28
C LEU A 498 -12.84 -7.97 -8.56
N THR A 499 -13.73 -6.99 -8.47
CA THR A 499 -14.30 -6.34 -9.65
C THR A 499 -14.14 -4.83 -9.57
N PHE A 500 -13.82 -4.23 -10.71
CA PHE A 500 -13.62 -2.79 -10.85
C PHE A 500 -14.40 -2.27 -12.05
N THR A 501 -14.97 -1.07 -11.92
CA THR A 501 -15.55 -0.32 -13.02
C THR A 501 -14.78 0.96 -13.24
N SER A 502 -14.61 1.37 -14.49
CA SER A 502 -13.95 2.63 -14.81
C SER A 502 -14.90 3.81 -14.59
N PHE A 503 -14.34 4.99 -14.36
CA PHE A 503 -15.06 6.23 -14.64
C PHE A 503 -15.46 6.30 -16.13
N GLU A 504 -16.45 7.14 -16.44
CA GLU A 504 -16.79 7.45 -17.84
C GLU A 504 -15.68 8.30 -18.47
N GLY A 505 -15.28 7.98 -19.70
CA GLY A 505 -14.23 8.74 -20.38
C GLY A 505 -13.30 7.86 -21.20
N ASN A 506 -11.98 8.05 -21.07
CA ASN A 506 -10.98 7.28 -21.79
C ASN A 506 -11.09 5.78 -21.47
N LEU A 507 -11.23 4.94 -22.50
CA LEU A 507 -11.44 3.49 -22.38
C LEU A 507 -10.26 2.70 -22.97
N SER A 508 -9.04 3.10 -22.63
CA SER A 508 -7.83 2.37 -23.01
C SER A 508 -7.34 1.45 -21.90
N LEU A 509 -6.70 0.35 -22.27
CA LEU A 509 -6.00 -0.56 -21.37
C LEU A 509 -4.53 -0.62 -21.74
N THR A 510 -3.64 -0.60 -20.76
CA THR A 510 -2.19 -0.68 -20.98
C THR A 510 -1.58 -1.78 -20.13
N PHE A 511 -0.81 -2.69 -20.75
CA PHE A 511 -0.05 -3.73 -20.06
C PHE A 511 1.43 -3.58 -20.39
N PRO A 512 2.29 -3.21 -19.42
CA PRO A 512 3.65 -2.79 -19.73
C PRO A 512 4.61 -3.97 -19.98
N ARG A 513 4.37 -5.14 -19.36
CA ARG A 513 5.37 -6.23 -19.33
C ARG A 513 4.82 -7.58 -19.75
N GLU A 514 3.69 -7.98 -19.18
CA GLU A 514 3.11 -9.27 -19.51
C GLU A 514 1.60 -9.36 -19.40
N LEU A 515 1.03 -10.35 -20.07
CA LEU A 515 -0.39 -10.69 -19.97
C LEU A 515 -0.60 -12.19 -20.14
N SER A 516 -1.27 -12.82 -19.17
CA SER A 516 -1.51 -14.27 -19.14
C SER A 516 -2.93 -14.54 -18.65
N ASN A 517 -3.58 -15.58 -19.18
CA ASN A 517 -4.93 -16.00 -18.78
C ASN A 517 -5.94 -14.84 -18.73
N ALA A 518 -5.89 -14.00 -19.77
CA ALA A 518 -6.63 -12.76 -19.86
C ALA A 518 -7.72 -12.81 -20.94
N GLU A 519 -8.87 -12.21 -20.68
CA GLU A 519 -9.92 -12.00 -21.67
C GLU A 519 -10.31 -10.53 -21.75
N ILE A 520 -9.96 -9.89 -22.85
CA ILE A 520 -10.32 -8.51 -23.13
C ILE A 520 -11.33 -8.52 -24.26
N TYR A 521 -12.49 -7.91 -24.09
CA TYR A 521 -13.54 -7.89 -25.11
C TYR A 521 -14.17 -6.53 -25.29
N GLU A 522 -14.40 -6.15 -26.55
CA GLU A 522 -15.09 -4.91 -26.94
C GLU A 522 -14.46 -3.62 -26.39
N VAL A 523 -13.16 -3.66 -26.09
CA VAL A 523 -12.41 -2.50 -25.61
C VAL A 523 -11.98 -1.64 -26.81
N PRO A 524 -12.11 -0.31 -26.78
CA PRO A 524 -11.66 0.53 -27.87
C PRO A 524 -10.17 0.39 -28.15
N GLU A 525 -9.32 0.51 -27.13
CA GLU A 525 -7.87 0.53 -27.30
C GLU A 525 -7.16 -0.35 -26.27
N VAL A 526 -6.21 -1.16 -26.73
CA VAL A 526 -5.31 -1.94 -25.88
C VAL A 526 -3.86 -1.68 -26.30
N MET A 527 -3.02 -1.33 -25.34
CA MET A 527 -1.58 -1.13 -25.52
C MET A 527 -0.79 -2.24 -24.81
N LEU A 528 0.11 -2.88 -25.56
CA LEU A 528 1.02 -3.92 -25.09
C LEU A 528 2.46 -3.42 -25.18
N GLY A 529 3.13 -3.32 -24.04
CA GLY A 529 4.46 -2.75 -23.90
C GLY A 529 4.46 -1.38 -23.20
N GLY A 530 5.64 -0.96 -22.78
CA GLY A 530 5.89 0.30 -22.07
C GLY A 530 7.34 0.76 -22.28
N GLU A 531 8.00 1.28 -21.24
CA GLU A 531 9.41 1.68 -21.30
C GLU A 531 10.38 0.52 -21.60
N GLY A 532 9.95 -0.72 -21.34
CA GLY A 532 10.72 -1.93 -21.62
C GLY A 532 10.74 -2.30 -23.10
N SER A 533 11.79 -3.00 -23.54
CA SER A 533 11.89 -3.45 -24.93
C SER A 533 11.13 -4.75 -25.21
N SER A 534 10.73 -5.50 -24.19
CA SER A 534 10.13 -6.83 -24.36
C SER A 534 8.78 -6.95 -23.66
N PHE A 535 7.82 -7.60 -24.33
CA PHE A 535 6.53 -7.93 -23.78
C PHE A 535 6.25 -9.44 -23.93
N LYS A 536 5.68 -10.05 -22.89
CA LYS A 536 5.35 -11.48 -22.87
C LYS A 536 3.86 -11.69 -22.79
N PHE A 537 3.29 -12.55 -23.63
CA PHE A 537 1.89 -12.92 -23.42
C PHE A 537 1.56 -14.37 -23.72
N GLY A 538 0.59 -14.88 -23.00
CA GLY A 538 0.24 -16.29 -22.93
C GLY A 538 0.42 -16.85 -21.51
N PRO A 539 -0.02 -18.09 -21.25
CA PRO A 539 -0.96 -18.85 -22.07
C PRO A 539 -2.37 -18.23 -22.02
N SER A 540 -3.29 -18.72 -22.87
CA SER A 540 -4.74 -18.48 -22.79
C SER A 540 -5.15 -16.99 -22.73
N VAL A 541 -4.64 -16.19 -23.68
CA VAL A 541 -4.99 -14.77 -23.83
C VAL A 541 -5.97 -14.59 -24.99
N TYR A 542 -7.05 -13.87 -24.76
CA TYR A 542 -7.99 -13.39 -25.76
C TYR A 542 -8.07 -11.87 -25.70
N ILE A 543 -7.85 -11.19 -26.82
CA ILE A 543 -8.02 -9.74 -26.91
C ILE A 543 -8.92 -9.45 -28.10
N ALA A 544 -10.07 -8.83 -27.85
CA ALA A 544 -10.90 -8.22 -28.86
C ALA A 544 -11.02 -6.71 -28.62
N CYS A 545 -10.39 -5.94 -29.51
CA CYS A 545 -10.39 -4.48 -29.44
C CYS A 545 -10.46 -3.84 -30.83
N GLN A 546 -10.73 -2.53 -30.88
CA GLN A 546 -10.64 -1.80 -32.15
C GLN A 546 -9.18 -1.60 -32.52
N ASP A 547 -8.41 -0.95 -31.64
CA ASP A 547 -7.01 -0.62 -31.85
C ASP A 547 -6.11 -1.41 -30.88
N LEU A 548 -5.16 -2.17 -31.42
CA LEU A 548 -4.11 -2.84 -30.66
C LEU A 548 -2.76 -2.19 -30.97
N LEU A 549 -2.20 -1.50 -29.99
CA LEU A 549 -0.89 -0.85 -30.09
C LEU A 549 0.16 -1.74 -29.42
N VAL A 550 1.18 -2.12 -30.17
CA VAL A 550 2.33 -2.88 -29.64
C VAL A 550 3.56 -1.99 -29.66
N THR A 551 3.93 -1.46 -28.50
CA THR A 551 5.08 -0.57 -28.33
C THR A 551 6.37 -1.34 -28.01
N ALA A 552 6.26 -2.60 -27.59
CA ALA A 552 7.40 -3.47 -27.35
C ALA A 552 8.15 -3.84 -28.64
N LYS A 553 9.48 -3.90 -28.56
CA LYS A 553 10.37 -4.27 -29.68
C LYS A 553 10.54 -5.79 -29.82
N ASP A 554 10.43 -6.53 -28.73
CA ASP A 554 10.46 -7.98 -28.68
C ASP A 554 9.16 -8.49 -28.05
N VAL A 555 8.44 -9.36 -28.76
CA VAL A 555 7.23 -10.04 -28.27
C VAL A 555 7.52 -11.52 -28.14
N GLN A 556 7.33 -12.06 -26.93
CA GLN A 556 7.41 -13.50 -26.66
C GLN A 556 6.02 -14.04 -26.36
N VAL A 557 5.54 -14.93 -27.21
CA VAL A 557 4.30 -15.67 -27.00
C VAL A 557 4.65 -17.04 -26.44
N PHE A 558 4.12 -17.37 -25.27
CA PHE A 558 4.47 -18.62 -24.58
C PHE A 558 3.23 -19.43 -24.20
N GLY A 559 3.43 -20.75 -24.09
CA GLY A 559 2.49 -21.70 -23.50
C GLY A 559 3.10 -22.38 -22.27
N THR A 560 2.31 -23.21 -21.59
CA THR A 560 2.81 -24.13 -20.54
C THR A 560 3.21 -25.49 -21.09
N GLY A 561 2.94 -25.77 -22.38
CA GLY A 561 3.21 -27.06 -23.03
C GLY A 561 2.13 -28.12 -22.81
N ASP A 562 1.05 -27.81 -22.08
CA ASP A 562 -0.10 -28.69 -21.91
C ASP A 562 -0.96 -28.74 -23.19
N SER A 563 -1.32 -29.95 -23.64
CA SER A 563 -2.23 -30.16 -24.80
C SER A 563 -3.66 -29.62 -24.60
N GLY A 564 -3.96 -29.16 -23.38
CA GLY A 564 -5.25 -28.61 -22.96
C GLY A 564 -5.37 -27.09 -23.08
N GLU A 565 -4.30 -26.37 -23.42
CA GLU A 565 -4.28 -24.90 -23.36
C GLU A 565 -5.09 -24.22 -24.46
N THR A 566 -5.59 -23.02 -24.14
CA THR A 566 -6.21 -22.15 -25.15
C THR A 566 -5.11 -21.34 -25.82
N PRO A 567 -5.05 -21.30 -27.16
CA PRO A 567 -4.06 -20.49 -27.87
C PRO A 567 -4.32 -19.01 -27.67
N VAL A 568 -3.32 -18.18 -27.98
CA VAL A 568 -3.51 -16.73 -27.95
C VAL A 568 -4.29 -16.30 -29.19
N LEU A 569 -5.38 -15.58 -28.97
CA LEU A 569 -6.24 -15.05 -30.02
C LEU A 569 -6.38 -13.53 -29.92
N LEU A 570 -5.96 -12.84 -30.97
CA LEU A 570 -6.14 -11.40 -31.14
C LEU A 570 -7.20 -11.17 -32.21
N ASN A 571 -8.33 -10.55 -31.86
CA ASN A 571 -9.41 -10.18 -32.76
C ASN A 571 -9.50 -8.65 -32.81
N VAL A 572 -8.78 -8.05 -33.74
CA VAL A 572 -8.52 -6.60 -33.74
C VAL A 572 -8.88 -5.98 -35.08
N SER A 573 -9.32 -4.72 -35.07
CA SER A 573 -9.59 -4.00 -36.31
C SER A 573 -8.30 -3.42 -36.89
N ASN A 574 -7.47 -2.83 -36.04
CA ASN A 574 -6.17 -2.27 -36.39
C ASN A 574 -5.09 -2.82 -35.44
N LEU A 575 -3.97 -3.26 -36.02
CA LEU A 575 -2.76 -3.62 -35.27
C LEU A 575 -1.63 -2.67 -35.66
N ILE A 576 -1.19 -1.86 -34.71
CA ILE A 576 -0.14 -0.85 -34.89
C ILE A 576 1.10 -1.31 -34.13
N SER A 577 2.23 -1.46 -34.83
CA SER A 577 3.51 -1.85 -34.24
C SER A 577 4.68 -1.41 -35.11
N ASP A 578 5.79 -1.00 -34.49
CA ASP A 578 7.01 -0.58 -35.20
C ASP A 578 8.20 -1.52 -34.90
N ASN A 579 8.79 -2.11 -35.94
CA ASN A 579 10.01 -2.93 -35.86
C ASN A 579 10.00 -4.03 -34.79
N VAL A 580 8.84 -4.67 -34.57
CA VAL A 580 8.68 -5.72 -33.57
C VAL A 580 9.26 -7.05 -34.03
N LYS A 581 9.92 -7.77 -33.12
CA LYS A 581 10.35 -9.16 -33.30
C LYS A 581 9.45 -10.09 -32.51
N ILE A 582 8.82 -11.05 -33.18
CA ILE A 582 7.88 -12.00 -32.54
C ILE A 582 8.53 -13.38 -32.43
N ARG A 583 8.49 -13.99 -31.25
CA ARG A 583 8.88 -15.38 -30.98
C ARG A 583 7.70 -16.10 -30.38
N VAL A 584 7.35 -17.26 -30.94
CA VAL A 584 6.25 -18.10 -30.45
C VAL A 584 6.84 -19.42 -29.97
N GLU A 585 6.64 -19.71 -28.69
CA GLU A 585 7.20 -20.86 -27.98
C GLU A 585 6.04 -21.72 -27.47
N SER A 586 5.91 -22.94 -27.99
CA SER A 586 5.01 -24.01 -27.50
C SER A 586 3.47 -23.77 -27.54
N THR A 587 2.99 -22.62 -28.03
CA THR A 587 1.56 -22.32 -28.19
C THR A 587 1.23 -21.83 -29.60
N HIS A 588 -0.06 -21.71 -29.95
CA HIS A 588 -0.49 -21.09 -31.20
C HIS A 588 -0.88 -19.63 -30.98
N LEU A 589 -0.40 -18.77 -31.88
CA LEU A 589 -0.84 -17.38 -32.01
C LEU A 589 -1.77 -17.29 -33.22
N HIS A 590 -2.97 -16.76 -33.02
CA HIS A 590 -3.95 -16.52 -34.06
C HIS A 590 -4.38 -15.06 -34.05
N ILE A 591 -4.39 -14.44 -35.23
CA ILE A 591 -4.77 -13.04 -35.40
C ILE A 591 -5.88 -12.93 -36.42
N LEU A 592 -7.02 -12.40 -35.99
CA LEU A 592 -8.14 -12.01 -36.84
C LEU A 592 -8.06 -10.49 -36.99
N CYS A 593 -7.53 -10.05 -38.12
CA CYS A 593 -7.39 -8.65 -38.51
C CYS A 593 -7.35 -8.64 -40.04
N ASP A 594 -8.06 -7.72 -40.69
CA ASP A 594 -8.19 -7.71 -42.15
C ASP A 594 -6.86 -7.31 -42.81
N GLU A 595 -6.23 -6.26 -42.30
CA GLU A 595 -4.96 -5.72 -42.78
C GLU A 595 -3.87 -5.91 -41.71
N LEU A 596 -2.77 -6.55 -42.08
CA LEU A 596 -1.61 -6.75 -41.21
C LEU A 596 -0.32 -6.47 -41.96
N SER A 597 0.66 -5.94 -41.24
CA SER A 597 2.03 -5.75 -41.71
C SER A 597 2.93 -6.91 -41.23
N TYR A 598 4.06 -7.10 -41.92
CA TYR A 598 5.11 -8.00 -41.43
C TYR A 598 5.64 -7.50 -40.07
N PRO A 599 5.89 -8.36 -39.06
CA PRO A 599 5.87 -9.82 -39.09
C PRO A 599 4.55 -10.49 -38.63
N TRP A 600 3.45 -9.75 -38.49
CA TRP A 600 2.18 -10.29 -37.96
C TRP A 600 1.40 -11.15 -38.97
N THR A 601 1.61 -10.90 -40.27
CA THR A 601 0.92 -11.61 -41.37
C THR A 601 1.02 -13.13 -41.32
N GLN A 602 2.13 -13.66 -40.78
CA GLN A 602 2.33 -15.12 -40.65
C GLN A 602 1.39 -15.80 -39.64
N TYR A 603 0.75 -15.02 -38.75
CA TYR A 603 -0.18 -15.52 -37.74
C TYR A 603 -1.65 -15.19 -38.07
N GLN A 604 -1.90 -14.58 -39.23
CA GLN A 604 -3.23 -14.19 -39.66
C GLN A 604 -4.10 -15.43 -39.92
N LYS A 605 -5.32 -15.40 -39.38
CA LYS A 605 -6.40 -16.34 -39.68
C LYS A 605 -7.55 -15.54 -40.28
N LYS A 606 -8.32 -16.17 -41.17
CA LYS A 606 -9.55 -15.59 -41.72
C LYS A 606 -10.74 -16.42 -41.25
N LEU A 607 -11.64 -15.78 -40.52
CA LEU A 607 -12.97 -16.31 -40.30
C LEU A 607 -13.79 -16.03 -41.56
N ASN A 608 -14.27 -17.08 -42.25
CA ASN A 608 -15.22 -16.96 -43.35
C ASN A 608 -16.66 -17.43 -43.01
N PRO A 609 -17.35 -16.90 -41.97
CA PRO A 609 -18.81 -17.07 -41.82
C PRO A 609 -19.63 -16.35 -42.89
N SER A 610 -18.98 -15.49 -43.70
CA SER A 610 -19.53 -14.54 -44.65
C SER A 610 -20.22 -15.15 -45.88
N ALA A 611 -20.19 -16.47 -46.06
CA ALA A 611 -20.72 -17.10 -47.26
C ALA A 611 -22.27 -17.26 -47.30
N LEU A 612 -23.03 -16.93 -46.24
CA LEU A 612 -24.42 -17.44 -46.15
C LEU A 612 -25.55 -16.49 -45.70
N HIS A 613 -25.36 -15.31 -45.09
CA HIS A 613 -26.53 -14.49 -44.64
C HIS A 613 -26.21 -13.04 -44.19
N SER A 614 -27.24 -12.19 -44.15
CA SER A 614 -27.24 -10.88 -43.46
C SER A 614 -27.01 -11.09 -41.96
N GLY A 615 -26.01 -10.43 -41.37
CA GLY A 615 -25.64 -10.60 -39.96
C GLY A 615 -24.36 -11.42 -39.71
N ALA A 616 -23.58 -11.74 -40.76
CA ALA A 616 -22.35 -12.53 -40.64
C ALA A 616 -21.34 -12.02 -39.59
N ARG A 617 -21.25 -10.70 -39.39
CA ARG A 617 -20.38 -10.11 -38.35
C ARG A 617 -20.85 -10.48 -36.93
N GLU A 618 -22.15 -10.39 -36.67
CA GLU A 618 -22.72 -10.72 -35.37
C GLU A 618 -22.65 -12.22 -35.09
N ALA A 619 -22.94 -13.05 -36.10
CA ALA A 619 -22.76 -14.50 -36.01
C ALA A 619 -21.30 -14.89 -35.69
N SER A 620 -20.33 -14.19 -36.28
CA SER A 620 -18.90 -14.39 -35.99
C SER A 620 -18.55 -14.00 -34.55
N ALA A 621 -19.07 -12.86 -34.08
CA ALA A 621 -18.83 -12.38 -32.71
C ALA A 621 -19.42 -13.36 -31.69
N LEU A 622 -20.68 -13.77 -31.85
CA LEU A 622 -21.34 -14.76 -31.00
C LEU A 622 -20.60 -16.11 -30.98
N TYR A 623 -20.13 -16.57 -32.15
CA TYR A 623 -19.31 -17.79 -32.23
C TYR A 623 -18.01 -17.67 -31.43
N LEU A 624 -17.31 -16.53 -31.52
CA LEU A 624 -16.09 -16.29 -30.76
C LEU A 624 -16.33 -16.27 -29.24
N GLU A 625 -17.46 -15.71 -28.80
CA GLU A 625 -17.88 -15.73 -27.40
C GLU A 625 -18.20 -17.16 -26.91
N MET A 626 -18.96 -17.92 -27.69
CA MET A 626 -19.24 -19.33 -27.40
C MET A 626 -17.94 -20.14 -27.34
N ARG A 627 -17.03 -19.96 -28.31
CA ARG A 627 -15.70 -20.57 -28.30
C ARG A 627 -14.95 -20.25 -27.00
N ARG A 628 -14.93 -18.97 -26.60
CA ARG A 628 -14.27 -18.51 -25.36
C ARG A 628 -14.82 -19.25 -24.14
N ILE A 629 -16.15 -19.32 -24.00
CA ILE A 629 -16.83 -20.01 -22.90
C ILE A 629 -16.50 -21.51 -22.90
N VAL A 630 -16.65 -22.20 -24.03
CA VAL A 630 -16.44 -23.66 -24.13
C VAL A 630 -15.00 -24.06 -23.81
N LEU A 631 -14.01 -23.28 -24.24
CA LEU A 631 -12.61 -23.59 -24.01
C LEU A 631 -12.19 -23.44 -22.54
N ARG A 632 -12.97 -22.72 -21.72
CA ARG A 632 -12.71 -22.57 -20.27
C ARG A 632 -13.11 -23.78 -19.44
N PHE A 633 -14.08 -24.58 -19.90
CA PHE A 633 -14.49 -25.78 -19.18
C PHE A 633 -13.30 -26.71 -18.95
N LYS A 634 -13.06 -27.10 -17.69
CA LYS A 634 -11.97 -28.02 -17.35
C LYS A 634 -12.53 -29.43 -17.24
N ASP A 635 -11.79 -30.41 -17.73
CA ASP A 635 -12.24 -31.80 -17.73
C ASP A 635 -12.53 -32.25 -16.28
N ALA A 636 -13.70 -32.83 -16.08
CA ALA A 636 -14.16 -33.35 -14.81
C ALA A 636 -14.35 -34.88 -14.90
N LYS A 637 -14.84 -35.50 -13.83
CA LYS A 637 -15.11 -36.95 -13.84
C LYS A 637 -16.30 -37.27 -14.76
N LYS A 638 -16.25 -38.42 -15.45
CA LYS A 638 -17.35 -39.02 -16.24
C LYS A 638 -17.78 -38.24 -17.50
N GLY A 639 -16.84 -37.85 -18.37
CA GLY A 639 -17.18 -37.31 -19.70
C GLY A 639 -17.84 -35.92 -19.69
N GLN A 640 -17.82 -35.25 -18.53
CA GLN A 640 -18.27 -33.88 -18.36
C GLN A 640 -17.07 -32.97 -18.12
N ALA A 641 -17.20 -31.69 -18.43
CA ALA A 641 -16.27 -30.65 -18.03
C ALA A 641 -17.01 -29.63 -17.15
N ALA A 642 -16.32 -28.98 -16.20
CA ALA A 642 -16.97 -28.16 -15.17
C ALA A 642 -16.29 -26.80 -14.96
N LEU A 643 -17.08 -25.81 -14.55
CA LEU A 643 -16.64 -24.48 -14.12
C LEU A 643 -17.46 -23.99 -12.93
N TYR A 644 -16.82 -23.27 -12.01
CA TYR A 644 -17.49 -22.69 -10.85
C TYR A 644 -18.41 -21.54 -11.28
N GLN A 645 -19.68 -21.60 -10.90
CA GLN A 645 -20.71 -20.71 -11.41
C GLN A 645 -20.45 -19.23 -11.10
N PRO A 646 -20.09 -18.81 -9.86
CA PRO A 646 -19.73 -17.41 -9.60
C PRO A 646 -18.53 -16.91 -10.40
N PHE A 647 -17.61 -17.79 -10.79
CA PHE A 647 -16.49 -17.42 -11.67
C PHE A 647 -16.99 -17.20 -13.10
N VAL A 648 -17.87 -18.05 -13.60
CA VAL A 648 -18.49 -17.87 -14.93
C VAL A 648 -19.32 -16.58 -14.94
N ASP A 649 -20.22 -16.41 -13.99
CA ASP A 649 -21.18 -15.31 -14.00
C ASP A 649 -20.50 -13.95 -13.79
N ASN A 650 -19.51 -13.83 -12.89
CA ASN A 650 -18.90 -12.55 -12.56
C ASN A 650 -17.66 -12.19 -13.40
N LEU A 651 -16.96 -13.20 -13.93
CA LEU A 651 -15.68 -13.02 -14.62
C LEU A 651 -15.77 -13.33 -16.13
N ILE A 652 -16.25 -14.53 -16.50
CA ILE A 652 -16.28 -14.96 -17.92
C ILE A 652 -17.42 -14.29 -18.71
N ILE A 653 -18.61 -14.24 -18.11
CA ILE A 653 -19.81 -13.61 -18.70
C ILE A 653 -19.86 -12.16 -18.26
N GLY A 654 -19.85 -11.89 -16.96
CA GLY A 654 -19.99 -10.54 -16.42
C GLY A 654 -21.19 -9.81 -17.04
N GLU A 655 -20.93 -8.60 -17.54
CA GLU A 655 -21.89 -7.74 -18.23
C GLU A 655 -21.94 -7.97 -19.76
N ASN A 656 -21.22 -8.95 -20.29
CA ASN A 656 -21.17 -9.23 -21.73
C ASN A 656 -22.46 -9.93 -22.21
N ARG A 657 -23.31 -9.19 -22.92
CA ARG A 657 -24.58 -9.68 -23.46
C ARG A 657 -24.41 -10.82 -24.47
N ARG A 658 -23.38 -10.76 -25.33
CA ARG A 658 -23.12 -11.82 -26.32
C ARG A 658 -22.66 -13.10 -25.63
N ALA A 659 -21.80 -12.98 -24.63
CA ALA A 659 -21.38 -14.12 -23.80
C ALA A 659 -22.57 -14.75 -23.08
N ARG A 660 -23.45 -13.93 -22.48
CA ARG A 660 -24.68 -14.42 -21.83
C ARG A 660 -25.57 -15.16 -22.83
N THR A 661 -25.76 -14.59 -24.02
CA THR A 661 -26.54 -15.21 -25.10
C THR A 661 -25.94 -16.54 -25.54
N ALA A 662 -24.62 -16.62 -25.68
CA ALA A 662 -23.92 -17.86 -26.02
C ALA A 662 -24.05 -18.93 -24.93
N LEU A 663 -23.96 -18.56 -23.65
CA LEU A 663 -24.17 -19.49 -22.53
C LEU A 663 -25.61 -19.99 -22.48
N ASP A 664 -26.59 -19.10 -22.63
CA ASP A 664 -28.01 -19.44 -22.63
C ASP A 664 -28.36 -20.36 -23.79
N PHE A 665 -27.78 -20.13 -24.97
CA PHE A 665 -27.94 -21.02 -26.12
C PHE A 665 -27.38 -22.42 -25.83
N LEU A 666 -26.18 -22.51 -25.25
CA LEU A 666 -25.59 -23.80 -24.86
C LEU A 666 -26.44 -24.55 -23.83
N ALA A 667 -27.12 -23.82 -22.93
CA ALA A 667 -28.06 -24.40 -21.98
C ALA A 667 -29.36 -24.86 -22.66
N ASP A 668 -29.93 -24.06 -23.56
CA ASP A 668 -31.16 -24.35 -24.30
C ASP A 668 -31.04 -25.63 -25.15
N ILE A 669 -29.90 -25.81 -25.81
CA ILE A 669 -29.62 -27.03 -26.61
C ILE A 669 -29.17 -28.23 -25.76
N GLY A 670 -29.15 -28.10 -24.43
CA GLY A 670 -28.82 -29.17 -23.50
C GLY A 670 -27.32 -29.51 -23.40
N CYS A 671 -26.43 -28.67 -23.91
CA CYS A 671 -24.98 -28.88 -23.78
C CYS A 671 -24.45 -28.45 -22.41
N VAL A 672 -25.05 -27.44 -21.78
CA VAL A 672 -24.63 -26.92 -20.46
C VAL A 672 -25.76 -27.02 -19.45
N GLU A 673 -25.49 -27.60 -18.29
CA GLU A 673 -26.41 -27.59 -17.15
C GLU A 673 -25.80 -26.90 -15.93
N GLN A 674 -26.63 -26.25 -15.10
CA GLN A 674 -26.20 -25.69 -13.82
C GLN A 674 -26.55 -26.67 -12.69
N ARG A 675 -25.55 -27.04 -11.87
CA ARG A 675 -25.72 -27.97 -10.76
C ARG A 675 -24.75 -27.68 -9.62
N ASN A 676 -25.25 -27.54 -8.39
CA ASN A 676 -24.45 -27.34 -7.17
C ASN A 676 -23.40 -26.21 -7.31
N SER A 677 -23.82 -25.02 -7.79
CA SER A 677 -22.93 -23.87 -8.03
C SER A 677 -21.82 -24.14 -9.05
N MET A 678 -22.01 -25.10 -9.95
CA MET A 678 -21.14 -25.35 -11.10
C MET A 678 -21.96 -25.29 -12.38
N TYR A 679 -21.34 -24.81 -13.46
CA TYR A 679 -21.77 -25.14 -14.82
C TYR A 679 -21.07 -26.42 -15.27
N LEU A 680 -21.82 -27.35 -15.85
CA LEU A 680 -21.35 -28.62 -16.37
C LEU A 680 -21.59 -28.66 -17.88
N LEU A 681 -20.53 -28.81 -18.67
CA LEU A 681 -20.57 -29.05 -20.11
C LEU A 681 -20.57 -30.56 -20.37
N ASP A 682 -21.63 -31.07 -20.99
CA ASP A 682 -21.70 -32.44 -21.46
C ASP A 682 -20.94 -32.57 -22.78
N LEU A 683 -19.79 -33.26 -22.76
CA LEU A 683 -18.93 -33.40 -23.93
C LEU A 683 -19.55 -34.28 -25.01
N ALA A 684 -20.45 -35.21 -24.64
CA ALA A 684 -21.13 -36.07 -25.60
C ALA A 684 -22.23 -35.31 -26.34
N GLU A 685 -23.06 -34.53 -25.64
CA GLU A 685 -24.03 -33.64 -26.27
C GLU A 685 -23.35 -32.57 -27.12
N PHE A 686 -22.26 -31.97 -26.62
CA PHE A 686 -21.49 -30.99 -27.38
C PHE A 686 -20.90 -31.60 -28.67
N ALA A 687 -20.38 -32.83 -28.62
CA ALA A 687 -19.84 -33.51 -29.80
C ALA A 687 -20.90 -33.77 -30.89
N LYS A 688 -22.19 -33.90 -30.55
CA LYS A 688 -23.28 -34.04 -31.54
C LYS A 688 -23.43 -32.81 -32.43
N LEU A 689 -22.91 -31.65 -32.02
CA LEU A 689 -22.87 -30.45 -32.86
C LEU A 689 -21.86 -30.58 -34.02
N GLY A 690 -21.10 -31.67 -34.11
CA GLY A 690 -20.10 -31.89 -35.16
C GLY A 690 -18.84 -31.04 -34.98
N ILE A 691 -18.63 -30.51 -33.77
CA ILE A 691 -17.52 -29.63 -33.43
C ILE A 691 -16.81 -30.19 -32.20
N SER A 692 -15.48 -30.15 -32.22
CA SER A 692 -14.64 -30.59 -31.12
C SER A 692 -13.84 -29.44 -30.51
N ARG A 693 -13.42 -29.58 -29.25
CA ARG A 693 -12.59 -28.57 -28.57
C ARG A 693 -11.23 -28.32 -29.27
N PRO A 694 -10.53 -29.33 -29.83
CA PRO A 694 -9.35 -29.08 -30.66
C PRO A 694 -9.64 -28.20 -31.89
N GLN A 695 -10.74 -28.46 -32.62
CA GLN A 695 -11.14 -27.63 -33.76
C GLN A 695 -11.42 -26.18 -33.34
N LEU A 696 -12.06 -26.00 -32.19
CA LEU A 696 -12.25 -24.67 -31.61
C LEU A 696 -10.91 -23.99 -31.32
N ARG A 697 -9.92 -24.68 -30.72
CA ARG A 697 -8.60 -24.10 -30.44
C ARG A 697 -7.93 -23.56 -31.70
N GLU A 698 -7.85 -24.37 -32.75
CA GLU A 698 -7.19 -24.03 -34.03
C GLU A 698 -7.95 -23.03 -34.91
N LEU A 699 -9.15 -22.62 -34.48
CA LEU A 699 -10.08 -21.81 -35.28
C LEU A 699 -10.36 -22.46 -36.65
N GLU A 700 -10.48 -23.79 -36.67
CA GLU A 700 -10.82 -24.52 -37.89
C GLU A 700 -12.26 -24.25 -38.29
N PHE A 701 -12.44 -23.82 -39.54
CA PHE A 701 -13.77 -23.60 -40.10
C PHE A 701 -14.29 -24.87 -40.76
N SER A 702 -15.42 -25.39 -40.25
CA SER A 702 -16.12 -26.54 -40.81
C SER A 702 -17.57 -26.19 -41.16
N PRO A 703 -18.26 -26.98 -42.01
CA PRO A 703 -19.69 -26.80 -42.25
C PRO A 703 -20.54 -26.84 -40.97
N ALA A 704 -20.11 -27.62 -39.97
CA ALA A 704 -20.75 -27.68 -38.67
C ALA A 704 -20.59 -26.35 -37.89
N VAL A 705 -19.40 -25.73 -37.93
CA VAL A 705 -19.15 -24.40 -37.36
C VAL A 705 -20.02 -23.34 -38.01
N ALA A 706 -20.19 -23.39 -39.34
CA ALA A 706 -21.07 -22.47 -40.06
C ALA A 706 -22.54 -22.63 -39.60
N SER A 707 -23.02 -23.87 -39.55
CA SER A 707 -24.38 -24.18 -39.10
C SER A 707 -24.63 -23.76 -37.65
N LEU A 708 -23.67 -24.01 -36.75
CA LEU A 708 -23.78 -23.61 -35.35
C LEU A 708 -23.81 -22.09 -35.20
N SER A 709 -22.94 -21.38 -35.93
CA SER A 709 -22.91 -19.91 -35.92
C SER A 709 -24.24 -19.31 -36.39
N GLN A 710 -24.88 -19.93 -37.39
CA GLN A 710 -26.21 -19.52 -37.86
C GLN A 710 -27.29 -19.78 -36.81
N ARG A 711 -27.33 -20.96 -36.20
CA ARG A 711 -28.31 -21.30 -35.14
C ARG A 711 -28.18 -20.37 -33.93
N LEU A 712 -26.95 -20.04 -33.53
CA LEU A 712 -26.68 -19.12 -32.44
C LEU A 712 -27.16 -17.70 -32.75
N PHE A 713 -26.97 -17.23 -33.99
CA PHE A 713 -27.50 -15.94 -34.45
C PHE A 713 -29.03 -15.91 -34.49
N GLU A 714 -29.67 -16.98 -34.98
CA GLU A 714 -31.13 -17.12 -34.98
C GLU A 714 -31.70 -17.11 -33.55
N PHE A 715 -31.04 -17.80 -32.61
CA PHE A 715 -31.40 -17.79 -31.18
C PHE A 715 -31.30 -16.38 -30.56
N ALA A 716 -30.21 -15.65 -30.86
CA ALA A 716 -30.04 -14.27 -30.39
C ALA A 716 -31.16 -13.36 -30.93
N SER A 717 -31.49 -13.49 -32.22
CA SER A 717 -32.50 -12.67 -32.89
C SER A 717 -33.93 -12.90 -32.39
N GLN A 718 -34.22 -14.03 -31.73
CA GLN A 718 -35.52 -14.34 -31.15
C GLN A 718 -35.73 -13.75 -29.74
N ARG A 719 -34.65 -13.25 -29.12
CA ARG A 719 -34.63 -12.74 -27.74
C ARG A 719 -34.42 -11.22 -27.64
N GLU A 720 -34.01 -10.58 -28.73
CA GLU A 720 -34.13 -9.11 -28.92
C GLU A 720 -35.59 -8.73 -29.18
#